data_AF-A0A963B774-F1
#
_entry.id   AF-A0A963B774-F1
#
_cell.length_a   1.000
_cell.length_b   1.000
_cell.length_c   1.000
_cell.angle_alpha   90.00
_cell.angle_beta   90.00
_cell.angle_gamma   90.00
#
_symmetry.space_group_name_H-M   'P 1'
#
loop_
_entity.id
_entity.type
_entity.pdbx_description
1 polymer ?
#
loop_
_entity_poly.entity_id
_entity_poly.type
_entity_poly.pdbx_seq_one_letter_code
_entity_poly.pdbx_strand_id
1 'polypeptide(L)'
;MFEQLKKRLFWQPELNEFLAPMRVTNAFDLGFERFSKGIDNTRIDVVLSPKFMHHTHLWIRQELSEYTAGRPADARPRSDGSALMRLKEAYAGMMAVAVDLAKKRSRPGLIPLLQFGVVKFLLQVTAEEIERLQAQLQQSREANKSHASGRAVMIHERLVALSKDDSAFRYRIYRKLFREILKLEEISLCKIRKSVLEIDWPVPKGILFNPLLQIPSVWADEQWMNHYPLAFNDRQDPQVFDQVNRLVVGIFRDYLPSYVWPAEVSYFFDGKEAWKKRVAASKRHQDKEVLSGLYEISDLLEYGLQADEYEQDHISWLDTPENMISLLNSAEPQRWLRIDPADNKITPLWSHEHWPQFHNRLLRRIFRELRKHGLGHKIIASYTAPPLYLELEGRLPVRLIYYYLANMLPRRALVRRLRGIQPAMDVEGTMRLLDSATLNGTRISTAYRHRQMLRFLVDFTVLRRDLKQAYRAHQVMNGIRVLARSADIELSRDNATLNEFVLSEEQKPEQNRIRSHVVLKADVRGSTEMIHELRKRKLNPASHFSRNFFEPINRLLAIYGAKKTFVEGDAVILSLFEYEDSKYQWLCVSLACGLASKILKVVDTRNIESRENGLPELELGLGIAFLNEAPTFLSDEEREIMISPAINRADELSSCSALLRKSDFANGLGRGVEVVAASGLPIIEKDSSDRMMRYNVNGIELDTPAFVKLQSELALKVVRLEDGIYPGGARFYVGKYADLQGKSHWLVVREAPVRVWKGGRPGEGEQYGHRFYQVVTDADVIARILAQLNESQEETEKSESAAKETPPPKEMHYEF
;
A
#
# COMPACT_ATOMS: atom_id res chain seq x y z
N MET A 1 -0.92 8.23 67.57
CA MET A 1 0.36 8.99 67.56
C MET A 1 1.46 8.30 66.76
N PHE A 2 1.77 7.01 66.99
CA PHE A 2 2.80 6.26 66.25
C PHE A 2 2.50 6.11 64.73
N GLU A 3 1.25 5.83 64.36
CA GLU A 3 0.79 5.78 62.96
C GLU A 3 0.87 7.14 62.23
N GLN A 4 0.56 8.24 62.93
CA GLN A 4 0.67 9.60 62.37
C GLN A 4 2.13 10.06 62.22
N LEU A 5 3.02 9.68 63.14
CA LEU A 5 4.47 9.90 63.02
C LEU A 5 5.08 9.08 61.88
N LYS A 6 4.64 7.83 61.70
CA LYS A 6 5.07 6.96 60.58
C LYS A 6 4.57 7.51 59.23
N LYS A 7 3.32 7.99 59.16
CA LYS A 7 2.77 8.69 57.98
C LYS A 7 3.53 9.97 57.63
N ARG A 8 3.95 10.77 58.63
CA ARG A 8 4.76 11.99 58.41
C ARG A 8 6.21 11.70 58.00
N LEU A 9 6.86 10.71 58.61
CA LEU A 9 8.26 10.36 58.31
C LEU A 9 8.43 9.56 57.01
N PHE A 10 7.40 8.82 56.59
CA PHE A 10 7.45 7.95 55.41
C PHE A 10 6.54 8.36 54.26
N TRP A 11 5.92 9.55 54.31
CA TRP A 11 4.98 10.07 53.32
C TRP A 11 5.39 9.75 51.87
N GLN A 12 4.45 9.27 51.06
CA GLN A 12 4.60 9.07 49.63
C GLN A 12 3.36 9.66 48.93
N PRO A 13 3.51 10.24 47.74
CA PRO A 13 2.36 10.80 47.03
C PRO A 13 1.38 9.68 46.67
N GLU A 14 0.09 9.99 46.71
CA GLU A 14 -0.94 9.10 46.18
C GLU A 14 -0.82 8.99 44.65
N LEU A 15 -1.42 7.96 44.04
CA LEU A 15 -1.33 7.72 42.60
C LEU A 15 -1.71 8.96 41.77
N ASN A 16 -2.87 9.57 42.07
CA ASN A 16 -3.36 10.74 41.35
C ASN A 16 -2.48 11.98 41.57
N GLU A 17 -1.94 12.16 42.77
CA GLU A 17 -1.02 13.25 43.09
C GLU A 17 0.31 13.10 42.34
N PHE A 18 0.82 11.87 42.24
CA PHE A 18 2.05 11.58 41.50
C PHE A 18 1.87 11.74 39.99
N LEU A 19 0.74 11.28 39.45
CA LEU A 19 0.45 11.35 38.01
C LEU A 19 0.02 12.72 37.54
N ALA A 20 -0.55 13.57 38.41
CA ALA A 20 -1.01 14.91 38.04
C ALA A 20 0.02 15.72 37.23
N PRO A 21 1.31 15.84 37.63
CA PRO A 21 2.32 16.56 36.85
C PRO A 21 2.92 15.77 35.68
N MET A 22 2.64 14.48 35.56
CA MET A 22 3.25 13.60 34.55
C MET A 22 2.57 13.75 33.19
N ARG A 23 3.37 13.93 32.15
CA ARG A 23 2.87 14.01 30.77
C ARG A 23 2.83 12.62 30.15
N VAL A 24 1.77 12.31 29.41
CA VAL A 24 1.69 11.11 28.57
C VAL A 24 1.39 11.58 27.16
N THR A 25 2.20 11.14 26.19
CA THR A 25 1.89 11.38 24.79
C THR A 25 0.87 10.35 24.33
N ASN A 26 -0.20 10.80 23.68
CA ASN A 26 -1.22 9.90 23.16
C ASN A 26 -0.66 9.06 22.00
N ALA A 27 -1.18 7.84 21.86
CA ALA A 27 -1.04 7.07 20.63
C ALA A 27 -1.59 7.89 19.45
N PHE A 28 -0.96 7.77 18.29
CA PHE A 28 -1.34 8.51 17.09
C PHE A 28 -1.93 7.53 16.08
N ASP A 29 -3.12 7.86 15.56
CA ASP A 29 -3.76 7.08 14.49
C ASP A 29 -3.28 7.58 13.13
N LEU A 30 -2.85 6.65 12.29
CA LEU A 30 -2.40 6.90 10.93
C LEU A 30 -3.54 6.86 9.91
N GLY A 31 -4.68 6.26 10.27
CA GLY A 31 -5.82 6.08 9.36
C GLY A 31 -5.54 5.12 8.21
N PHE A 32 -4.51 4.27 8.33
CA PHE A 32 -4.08 3.35 7.27
C PHE A 32 -5.09 2.23 6.98
N GLU A 33 -6.01 1.95 7.92
CA GLU A 33 -7.10 1.00 7.75
C GLU A 33 -8.06 1.36 6.59
N ARG A 34 -8.08 2.63 6.18
CA ARG A 34 -8.93 3.13 5.10
C ARG A 34 -8.34 2.90 3.70
N PHE A 35 -7.12 2.38 3.61
CA PHE A 35 -6.44 2.11 2.35
C PHE A 35 -6.64 0.66 1.93
N SER A 36 -6.96 0.46 0.65
CA SER A 36 -6.98 -0.87 0.05
C SER A 36 -5.58 -1.49 0.08
N LYS A 37 -5.54 -2.82 0.23
CA LYS A 37 -4.30 -3.57 0.05
C LYS A 37 -3.91 -3.60 -1.43
N GLY A 38 -2.61 -3.59 -1.67
CA GLY A 38 -1.97 -3.63 -2.98
C GLY A 38 -1.97 -5.01 -3.61
N ILE A 39 -1.18 -5.17 -4.67
CA ILE A 39 -1.12 -6.38 -5.50
C ILE A 39 -0.67 -7.65 -4.74
N ASP A 40 0.00 -7.49 -3.60
CA ASP A 40 0.42 -8.60 -2.74
C ASP A 40 -0.59 -8.96 -1.63
N ASN A 41 -1.72 -8.26 -1.57
CA ASN A 41 -2.79 -8.41 -0.56
C ASN A 41 -2.37 -8.20 0.91
N THR A 42 -1.16 -7.70 1.17
CA THR A 42 -0.62 -7.52 2.53
C THR A 42 -0.30 -6.06 2.83
N ARG A 43 0.26 -5.33 1.86
CA ARG A 43 0.81 -3.99 2.01
C ARG A 43 0.04 -2.97 1.18
N ILE A 44 0.24 -1.69 1.47
CA ILE A 44 -0.33 -0.58 0.69
C ILE A 44 0.67 -0.24 -0.41
N ASP A 45 0.24 -0.30 -1.68
CA ASP A 45 1.09 0.05 -2.81
C ASP A 45 1.18 1.57 -2.97
N VAL A 46 2.41 2.04 -3.10
CA VAL A 46 2.78 3.44 -3.24
C VAL A 46 3.78 3.59 -4.39
N VAL A 47 3.59 4.58 -5.24
CA VAL A 47 4.61 5.01 -6.20
C VAL A 47 5.05 6.43 -5.86
N LEU A 48 6.38 6.65 -5.88
CA LEU A 48 6.99 7.96 -5.71
C LEU A 48 7.38 8.54 -7.07
N SER A 49 7.52 9.86 -7.14
CA SER A 49 7.99 10.56 -8.34
C SER A 49 9.27 9.93 -8.92
N PRO A 50 9.29 9.56 -10.21
CA PRO A 50 10.51 9.11 -10.89
C PRO A 50 11.65 10.12 -10.81
N LYS A 51 11.38 11.43 -10.90
CA LYS A 51 12.39 12.47 -10.70
C LYS A 51 12.95 12.47 -9.28
N PHE A 52 12.10 12.35 -8.26
CA PHE A 52 12.55 12.24 -6.86
C PHE A 52 13.47 11.03 -6.65
N MET A 53 13.06 9.86 -7.14
CA MET A 53 13.85 8.64 -7.04
C MET A 53 15.19 8.80 -7.76
N HIS A 54 15.17 9.31 -8.99
CA HIS A 54 16.37 9.54 -9.79
C HIS A 54 17.37 10.49 -9.09
N HIS A 55 16.90 11.64 -8.59
CA HIS A 55 17.76 12.60 -7.89
C HIS A 55 18.34 12.02 -6.59
N THR A 56 17.58 11.17 -5.89
CA THR A 56 18.06 10.45 -4.71
C THR A 56 19.21 9.50 -5.05
N HIS A 57 19.06 8.66 -6.09
CA HIS A 57 20.13 7.78 -6.56
C HIS A 57 21.38 8.58 -6.96
N LEU A 58 21.23 9.66 -7.72
CA LEU A 58 22.36 10.49 -8.16
C LEU A 58 23.12 11.09 -6.97
N TRP A 59 22.39 11.64 -6.00
CA TRP A 59 22.99 12.26 -4.84
C TRP A 59 23.74 11.25 -3.96
N ILE A 60 23.14 10.08 -3.68
CA ILE A 60 23.80 9.02 -2.91
C ILE A 60 25.08 8.53 -3.61
N ARG A 61 25.03 8.33 -4.94
CA ARG A 61 26.20 7.93 -5.73
C ARG A 61 27.32 8.97 -5.67
N GLN A 62 26.99 10.26 -5.74
CA GLN A 62 27.98 11.33 -5.56
C GLN A 62 28.63 11.24 -4.18
N GLU A 63 27.85 11.16 -3.10
CA GLU A 63 28.38 11.10 -1.73
C GLU A 63 29.25 9.85 -1.46
N LEU A 64 28.90 8.71 -2.05
CA LEU A 64 29.71 7.48 -1.98
C LEU A 64 31.01 7.61 -2.77
N SER A 65 30.95 8.18 -3.98
CA SER A 65 32.13 8.38 -4.83
C SER A 65 33.15 9.34 -4.23
N GLU A 66 32.69 10.43 -3.60
CA GLU A 66 33.55 11.43 -2.98
C GLU A 66 34.33 10.87 -1.80
N TYR A 67 33.72 9.95 -1.04
CA TYR A 67 34.38 9.34 0.12
C TYR A 67 35.37 8.25 -0.29
N THR A 68 34.98 7.38 -1.22
CA THR A 68 35.86 6.29 -1.69
C THR A 68 37.07 6.78 -2.49
N ALA A 69 37.06 8.04 -2.95
CA ALA A 69 38.19 8.69 -3.60
C ALA A 69 39.34 9.08 -2.65
N GLY A 70 39.16 8.98 -1.32
CA GLY A 70 40.25 9.15 -0.34
C GLY A 70 40.84 10.55 -0.23
N ARG A 71 40.16 11.59 -0.72
CA ARG A 71 40.68 12.98 -0.67
C ARG A 71 40.47 13.61 0.73
N PRO A 72 41.51 14.30 1.29
CA PRO A 72 41.37 15.13 2.48
C PRO A 72 40.19 16.10 2.34
N ALA A 73 39.48 16.38 3.43
CA ALA A 73 38.26 17.20 3.42
C ALA A 73 38.44 18.56 2.70
N ASP A 74 39.63 19.15 2.82
CA ASP A 74 39.96 20.47 2.25
C ASP A 74 40.31 20.44 0.75
N ALA A 75 40.57 19.27 0.18
CA ALA A 75 40.90 19.08 -1.25
C ALA A 75 39.74 18.47 -2.06
N ARG A 76 38.54 18.39 -1.47
CA ARG A 76 37.33 17.87 -2.12
C ARG A 76 36.74 18.98 -3.00
N PRO A 77 36.55 18.77 -4.32
CA PRO A 77 35.68 19.66 -5.07
C PRO A 77 34.30 19.61 -4.39
N ARG A 78 33.79 20.76 -3.96
CA ARG A 78 32.45 20.85 -3.38
C ARG A 78 31.47 20.30 -4.41
N SER A 79 30.70 19.28 -4.02
CA SER A 79 29.44 18.96 -4.70
C SER A 79 28.71 20.26 -4.94
N ASP A 80 28.28 20.49 -6.19
CA ASP A 80 27.54 21.68 -6.62
C ASP A 80 26.23 21.89 -5.81
N GLY A 81 25.85 20.96 -4.93
CA GLY A 81 24.65 21.04 -4.09
C GLY A 81 23.35 20.92 -4.88
N SER A 82 23.42 21.05 -6.21
CA SER A 82 22.32 21.02 -7.16
C SER A 82 21.55 19.70 -7.11
N ALA A 83 22.22 18.55 -6.95
CA ALA A 83 21.53 17.27 -6.81
C ALA A 83 20.67 17.18 -5.54
N LEU A 84 21.19 17.67 -4.41
CA LEU A 84 20.46 17.71 -3.14
C LEU A 84 19.31 18.72 -3.19
N MET A 85 19.52 19.87 -3.85
CA MET A 85 18.49 20.88 -4.04
C MET A 85 17.32 20.33 -4.89
N ARG A 86 17.61 19.66 -6.01
CA ARG A 86 16.58 19.01 -6.84
C ARG A 86 15.81 17.92 -6.11
N LEU A 87 16.49 17.13 -5.26
CA LEU A 87 15.83 16.15 -4.39
C LEU A 87 14.83 16.84 -3.45
N LYS A 88 15.25 17.94 -2.82
CA LYS A 88 14.42 18.71 -1.88
C LYS A 88 13.20 19.33 -2.58
N GLU A 89 13.40 19.90 -3.77
CA GLU A 89 12.33 20.44 -4.61
C GLU A 89 11.34 19.35 -5.02
N ALA A 90 11.83 18.18 -5.44
CA ALA A 90 10.97 17.06 -5.81
C ALA A 90 10.16 16.53 -4.62
N TYR A 91 10.76 16.43 -3.42
CA TYR A 91 10.03 16.05 -2.20
C TYR A 91 8.92 17.07 -1.87
N ALA A 92 9.23 18.36 -1.94
CA ALA A 92 8.25 19.42 -1.71
C ALA A 92 7.11 19.39 -2.75
N GLY A 93 7.42 19.12 -4.02
CA GLY A 93 6.43 18.96 -5.08
C GLY A 93 5.49 17.77 -4.83
N MET A 94 6.03 16.60 -4.46
CA MET A 94 5.20 15.45 -4.09
C MET A 94 4.30 15.75 -2.89
N MET A 95 4.80 16.45 -1.87
CA MET A 95 4.01 16.85 -0.71
C MET A 95 2.89 17.83 -1.07
N ALA A 96 3.14 18.81 -1.93
CA ALA A 96 2.10 19.72 -2.42
C ALA A 96 0.96 18.96 -3.12
N VAL A 97 1.31 18.00 -3.99
CA VAL A 97 0.32 17.12 -4.64
C VAL A 97 -0.43 16.27 -3.61
N ALA A 98 0.27 15.67 -2.65
CA ALA A 98 -0.35 14.86 -1.60
C ALA A 98 -1.34 15.65 -0.74
N VAL A 99 -1.02 16.91 -0.43
CA VAL A 99 -1.89 17.83 0.32
C VAL A 99 -3.16 18.18 -0.46
N ASP A 100 -3.03 18.48 -1.75
CA ASP A 100 -4.18 18.73 -2.62
C ASP A 100 -5.09 17.48 -2.73
N LEU A 101 -4.51 16.30 -2.97
CA LEU A 101 -5.24 15.04 -3.01
C LEU A 101 -5.91 14.69 -1.67
N ALA A 102 -5.22 14.91 -0.55
CA ALA A 102 -5.76 14.69 0.79
C ALA A 102 -7.00 15.54 1.05
N LYS A 103 -6.99 16.81 0.60
CA LYS A 103 -8.15 17.70 0.69
C LYS A 103 -9.29 17.25 -0.22
N LYS A 104 -9.01 17.02 -1.51
CA LYS A 104 -10.01 16.62 -2.52
C LYS A 104 -10.73 15.32 -2.15
N ARG A 105 -10.00 14.34 -1.63
CA ARG A 105 -10.53 13.01 -1.28
C ARG A 105 -10.97 12.90 0.18
N SER A 106 -10.84 13.97 0.97
CA SER A 106 -11.05 13.98 2.43
C SER A 106 -10.31 12.83 3.15
N ARG A 107 -9.05 12.60 2.76
CA ARG A 107 -8.19 11.52 3.26
C ARG A 107 -6.86 12.10 3.78
N PRO A 108 -6.81 12.58 5.03
CA PRO A 108 -5.59 13.14 5.62
C PRO A 108 -4.47 12.10 5.77
N GLY A 109 -4.80 10.80 5.82
CA GLY A 109 -3.83 9.69 5.89
C GLY A 109 -2.87 9.59 4.70
N LEU A 110 -3.12 10.30 3.59
CA LEU A 110 -2.19 10.36 2.45
C LEU A 110 -0.85 11.02 2.83
N ILE A 111 -0.87 11.96 3.78
CA ILE A 111 0.35 12.64 4.23
C ILE A 111 1.29 11.69 4.98
N PRO A 112 0.87 10.99 6.05
CA PRO A 112 1.72 9.99 6.69
C PRO A 112 2.14 8.88 5.73
N LEU A 113 1.28 8.47 4.79
CA LEU A 113 1.62 7.45 3.80
C LEU A 113 2.81 7.89 2.93
N LEU A 114 2.80 9.13 2.43
CA LEU A 114 3.94 9.70 1.71
C LEU A 114 5.19 9.79 2.60
N GLN A 115 5.06 10.31 3.83
CA GLN A 115 6.20 10.50 4.74
C GLN A 115 6.91 9.18 5.06
N PHE A 116 6.15 8.14 5.44
CA PHE A 116 6.73 6.82 5.69
C PHE A 116 7.22 6.14 4.41
N GLY A 117 6.52 6.31 3.29
CA GLY A 117 6.98 5.82 1.98
C GLY A 117 8.34 6.40 1.58
N VAL A 118 8.54 7.71 1.79
CA VAL A 118 9.82 8.38 1.53
C VAL A 118 10.90 7.93 2.51
N VAL A 119 10.63 7.89 3.82
CA VAL A 119 11.62 7.42 4.80
C VAL A 119 12.06 5.98 4.49
N LYS A 120 11.10 5.09 4.19
CA LYS A 120 11.38 3.71 3.77
C LYS A 120 12.28 3.68 2.53
N PHE A 121 11.89 4.41 1.48
CA PHE A 121 12.66 4.48 0.25
C PHE A 121 14.10 4.95 0.50
N LEU A 122 14.31 6.02 1.28
CA LEU A 122 15.64 6.55 1.61
C LEU A 122 16.52 5.53 2.33
N LEU A 123 15.93 4.73 3.24
CA LEU A 123 16.65 3.66 3.95
C LEU A 123 17.08 2.55 2.99
N GLN A 124 16.15 2.08 2.14
CA GLN A 124 16.39 1.00 1.18
C GLN A 124 17.40 1.41 0.10
N VAL A 125 17.18 2.55 -0.56
CA VAL A 125 18.02 2.99 -1.69
C VAL A 125 19.48 3.22 -1.29
N THR A 126 19.73 3.66 -0.05
CA THR A 126 21.11 3.80 0.46
C THR A 126 21.80 2.45 0.58
N ALA A 127 21.09 1.43 1.09
CA ALA A 127 21.62 0.08 1.21
C ALA A 127 21.89 -0.52 -0.19
N GLU A 128 20.93 -0.37 -1.10
CA GLU A 128 21.02 -0.87 -2.49
C GLU A 128 22.18 -0.23 -3.27
N GLU A 129 22.40 1.08 -3.15
CA GLU A 129 23.49 1.76 -3.84
C GLU A 129 24.87 1.34 -3.29
N ILE A 130 24.98 1.06 -2.00
CA ILE A 130 26.21 0.52 -1.41
C ILE A 130 26.47 -0.90 -1.92
N GLU A 131 25.47 -1.78 -1.90
CA GLU A 131 25.56 -3.15 -2.42
C GLU A 131 25.90 -3.16 -3.92
N ARG A 132 25.28 -2.27 -4.69
CA ARG A 132 25.58 -2.07 -6.11
C ARG A 132 27.05 -1.68 -6.31
N LEU A 133 27.55 -0.71 -5.54
CA LEU A 133 28.94 -0.27 -5.64
C LEU A 133 29.92 -1.39 -5.26
N GLN A 134 29.60 -2.19 -4.23
CA GLN A 134 30.36 -3.39 -3.89
C GLN A 134 30.41 -4.38 -5.06
N ALA A 135 29.26 -4.71 -5.65
CA ALA A 135 29.17 -5.63 -6.78
C ALA A 135 29.95 -5.13 -8.01
N GLN A 136 29.85 -3.83 -8.34
CA GLN A 136 30.58 -3.21 -9.44
C GLN A 136 32.10 -3.27 -9.24
N LEU A 137 32.58 -2.99 -8.02
CA LEU A 137 34.00 -3.09 -7.69
C LEU A 137 34.49 -4.54 -7.68
N GLN A 138 33.66 -5.49 -7.24
CA GLN A 138 33.98 -6.92 -7.29
C GLN A 138 34.10 -7.43 -8.74
N GLN A 139 33.13 -7.11 -9.60
CA GLN A 139 33.20 -7.42 -11.04
C GLN A 139 34.43 -6.79 -11.70
N SER A 140 34.71 -5.52 -11.38
CA SER A 140 35.91 -4.82 -11.87
C SER A 140 37.20 -5.49 -11.39
N ARG A 141 37.23 -6.01 -10.16
CA ARG A 141 38.37 -6.77 -9.64
C ARG A 141 38.57 -8.06 -10.43
N GLU A 142 37.49 -8.79 -10.72
CA GLU A 142 37.53 -10.04 -11.48
C GLU A 142 37.98 -9.84 -12.92
N ALA A 143 37.50 -8.80 -13.59
CA ALA A 143 37.95 -8.43 -14.93
C ALA A 143 39.45 -8.03 -14.98
N ASN A 144 40.00 -7.52 -13.88
CA ASN A 144 41.40 -7.11 -13.78
C ASN A 144 42.33 -8.17 -13.11
N LYS A 145 41.84 -9.38 -12.80
CA LYS A 145 42.65 -10.46 -12.19
C LYS A 145 43.80 -10.95 -13.09
N SER A 146 43.63 -10.87 -14.41
CA SER A 146 44.59 -11.33 -15.42
C SER A 146 45.77 -10.37 -15.65
N HIS A 147 45.70 -9.13 -15.16
CA HIS A 147 46.78 -8.16 -15.25
C HIS A 147 47.17 -7.71 -13.83
N ALA A 148 48.36 -8.12 -13.37
CA ALA A 148 48.97 -7.66 -12.12
C ALA A 148 49.33 -6.16 -12.20
N SER A 149 48.31 -5.31 -12.25
CA SER A 149 48.40 -3.87 -12.40
C SER A 149 48.07 -3.20 -11.07
N GLY A 150 48.68 -2.04 -10.79
CA GLY A 150 48.36 -1.22 -9.60
C GLY A 150 46.87 -0.85 -9.49
N ARG A 151 46.12 -0.94 -10.59
CA ARG A 151 44.67 -0.74 -10.63
C ARG A 151 43.89 -1.84 -9.89
N ALA A 152 44.35 -3.09 -9.95
CA ALA A 152 43.72 -4.19 -9.20
C ALA A 152 43.91 -4.03 -7.68
N VAL A 153 45.08 -3.52 -7.27
CA VAL A 153 45.39 -3.18 -5.86
C VAL A 153 44.49 -2.03 -5.38
N MET A 154 44.37 -0.94 -6.14
CA MET A 154 43.47 0.17 -5.79
C MET A 154 42.00 -0.25 -5.67
N ILE A 155 41.52 -1.14 -6.55
CA ILE A 155 40.14 -1.67 -6.47
C ILE A 155 39.98 -2.51 -5.20
N HIS A 156 40.98 -3.32 -4.85
CA HIS A 156 40.95 -4.11 -3.63
C HIS A 156 40.94 -3.24 -2.37
N GLU A 157 41.80 -2.22 -2.30
CA GLU A 157 41.82 -1.25 -1.20
C GLU A 157 40.48 -0.55 -1.02
N ARG A 158 39.85 -0.13 -2.13
CA ARG A 158 38.50 0.47 -2.09
C ARG A 158 37.43 -0.49 -1.59
N LEU A 159 37.47 -1.76 -2.00
CA LEU A 159 36.53 -2.78 -1.49
C LEU A 159 36.72 -3.01 0.01
N VAL A 160 37.96 -3.06 0.49
CA VAL A 160 38.26 -3.24 1.91
C VAL A 160 37.78 -2.05 2.72
N ALA A 161 38.06 -0.82 2.27
CA ALA A 161 37.58 0.40 2.92
C ALA A 161 36.04 0.43 2.98
N LEU A 162 35.38 0.09 1.87
CA LEU A 162 33.93 0.12 1.78
C LEU A 162 33.26 -0.99 2.62
N SER A 163 33.90 -2.15 2.75
CA SER A 163 33.43 -3.22 3.65
C SER A 163 33.67 -2.89 5.12
N LYS A 164 34.75 -2.19 5.46
CA LYS A 164 35.11 -1.86 6.85
C LYS A 164 34.24 -0.73 7.40
N ASP A 165 33.96 0.28 6.58
CA ASP A 165 33.28 1.50 7.02
C ASP A 165 31.78 1.54 6.65
N ASP A 166 31.17 0.44 6.16
CA ASP A 166 29.76 0.39 5.69
C ASP A 166 28.77 1.06 6.66
N SER A 167 28.88 0.77 7.96
CA SER A 167 28.04 1.40 8.98
C SER A 167 28.29 2.90 9.13
N ALA A 168 29.54 3.36 9.02
CA ALA A 168 29.85 4.79 9.05
C ALA A 168 29.28 5.51 7.82
N PHE A 169 29.34 4.89 6.63
CA PHE A 169 28.77 5.43 5.40
C PHE A 169 27.26 5.61 5.51
N ARG A 170 26.55 4.52 5.83
CA ARG A 170 25.09 4.51 5.96
C ARG A 170 24.62 5.55 6.96
N TYR A 171 25.22 5.56 8.16
CA TYR A 171 24.88 6.52 9.21
C TYR A 171 25.05 7.97 8.75
N ARG A 172 26.15 8.29 8.09
CA ARG A 172 26.41 9.65 7.60
C ARG A 172 25.41 10.09 6.53
N ILE A 173 25.09 9.19 5.58
CA ILE A 173 24.12 9.45 4.51
C ILE A 173 22.72 9.65 5.12
N TYR A 174 22.28 8.73 5.99
CA TYR A 174 21.00 8.83 6.70
C TYR A 174 20.90 10.14 7.48
N ARG A 175 21.91 10.50 8.27
CA ARG A 175 21.89 11.74 9.06
C ARG A 175 21.79 12.98 8.18
N LYS A 176 22.42 13.00 7.01
CA LYS A 176 22.37 14.13 6.08
C LYS A 176 21.00 14.22 5.41
N LEU A 177 20.46 13.10 4.92
CA LEU A 177 19.12 13.01 4.32
C LEU A 177 18.03 13.41 5.33
N PHE A 178 18.00 12.76 6.49
CA PHE A 178 16.97 12.98 7.52
C PHE A 178 17.00 14.42 8.02
N ARG A 179 18.18 15.01 8.19
CA ARG A 179 18.30 16.43 8.57
C ARG A 179 17.69 17.36 7.52
N GLU A 180 17.98 17.13 6.24
CA GLU A 180 17.48 18.00 5.18
C GLU A 180 15.97 17.85 4.95
N ILE A 181 15.45 16.62 5.05
CA ILE A 181 14.00 16.37 5.00
C ILE A 181 13.30 16.98 6.22
N LEU A 182 13.83 16.79 7.45
CA LEU A 182 13.27 17.38 8.66
C LEU A 182 13.20 18.90 8.57
N LYS A 183 14.24 19.56 8.07
CA LYS A 183 14.24 21.03 7.86
C LYS A 183 13.12 21.48 6.92
N LEU A 184 12.91 20.76 5.81
CA LEU A 184 11.80 21.07 4.88
C LEU A 184 10.45 20.89 5.57
N GLU A 185 10.30 19.79 6.30
CA GLU A 185 9.08 19.48 7.04
C GLU A 185 8.73 20.56 8.07
N GLU A 186 9.72 21.07 8.80
CA GLU A 186 9.51 22.09 9.83
C GLU A 186 9.26 23.50 9.27
N ILE A 187 9.90 23.87 8.17
CA ILE A 187 9.91 25.26 7.69
C ILE A 187 8.80 25.52 6.67
N SER A 188 8.77 24.75 5.58
CA SER A 188 7.90 25.04 4.43
C SER A 188 6.67 24.14 4.41
N LEU A 189 6.85 22.83 4.58
CA LEU A 189 5.76 21.86 4.38
C LEU A 189 4.72 21.91 5.52
N CYS A 190 5.15 22.18 6.75
CA CYS A 190 4.24 22.42 7.87
C CYS A 190 3.27 23.58 7.57
N LYS A 191 3.74 24.66 6.95
CA LYS A 191 2.89 25.83 6.61
C LYS A 191 1.85 25.48 5.54
N ILE A 192 2.26 24.71 4.53
CA ILE A 192 1.38 24.25 3.45
C ILE A 192 0.29 23.32 4.00
N ARG A 193 0.63 22.38 4.87
CA ARG A 193 -0.37 21.51 5.48
C ARG A 193 -1.31 22.26 6.42
N LYS A 194 -0.77 23.17 7.23
CA LYS A 194 -1.59 24.03 8.11
C LYS A 194 -2.62 24.84 7.33
N SER A 195 -2.23 25.45 6.22
CA SER A 195 -3.13 26.30 5.45
C SER A 195 -4.20 25.54 4.69
N VAL A 196 -3.94 24.28 4.30
CA VAL A 196 -4.86 23.49 3.45
C VAL A 196 -5.69 22.48 4.25
N LEU A 197 -5.09 21.86 5.27
CA LEU A 197 -5.67 20.75 6.04
C LEU A 197 -5.86 21.07 7.53
N GLU A 198 -5.45 22.26 7.99
CA GLU A 198 -5.46 22.65 9.42
C GLU A 198 -4.62 21.72 10.33
N ILE A 199 -3.70 20.96 9.73
CA ILE A 199 -2.82 20.01 10.41
C ILE A 199 -1.36 20.38 10.15
N ASP A 200 -0.59 20.59 11.22
CA ASP A 200 0.82 20.97 11.12
C ASP A 200 1.72 19.71 10.97
N TRP A 201 1.52 18.75 11.88
CA TRP A 201 2.27 17.50 12.01
C TRP A 201 1.33 16.32 12.23
N PRO A 202 1.03 15.53 11.17
CA PRO A 202 0.18 14.34 11.30
C PRO A 202 0.87 13.16 11.97
N VAL A 203 2.21 13.13 11.98
CA VAL A 203 3.01 12.08 12.63
C VAL A 203 3.96 12.71 13.66
N PRO A 204 4.09 12.14 14.86
CA PRO A 204 5.09 12.60 15.82
C PRO A 204 6.51 12.56 15.24
N LYS A 205 7.25 13.67 15.37
CA LYS A 205 8.61 13.81 14.84
C LYS A 205 9.56 12.71 15.29
N GLY A 206 9.45 12.28 16.55
CA GLY A 206 10.30 11.24 17.15
C GLY A 206 10.16 9.85 16.49
N ILE A 207 9.09 9.64 15.72
CA ILE A 207 8.83 8.38 15.01
C ILE A 207 9.44 8.43 13.61
N LEU A 208 9.16 9.47 12.83
CA LEU A 208 9.71 9.62 11.46
C LEU A 208 11.22 9.86 11.45
N PHE A 209 11.73 10.63 12.41
CA PHE A 209 13.14 11.03 12.48
C PHE A 209 13.87 10.42 13.68
N ASN A 210 13.40 9.24 14.11
CA ASN A 210 13.98 8.50 15.21
C ASN A 210 15.49 8.23 14.96
N PRO A 211 16.37 8.40 15.96
CA PRO A 211 17.80 8.12 15.79
C PRO A 211 18.10 6.66 15.42
N LEU A 212 17.31 5.70 15.90
CA LEU A 212 17.50 4.27 15.59
C LEU A 212 17.21 3.94 14.13
N LEU A 213 16.43 4.75 13.41
CA LEU A 213 16.28 4.62 11.95
C LEU A 213 17.53 5.08 11.19
N GLN A 214 18.33 5.97 11.79
CA GLN A 214 19.55 6.51 11.20
C GLN A 214 20.78 5.66 11.55
N ILE A 215 20.72 4.84 12.59
CA ILE A 215 21.78 3.92 12.98
C ILE A 215 21.65 2.64 12.13
N PRO A 216 22.67 2.23 11.36
CA PRO A 216 22.54 1.09 10.43
C PRO A 216 22.35 -0.26 11.13
N SER A 217 22.83 -0.38 12.36
CA SER A 217 22.62 -1.53 13.24
C SER A 217 22.73 -1.08 14.69
N VAL A 218 21.86 -1.57 15.57
CA VAL A 218 21.91 -1.25 17.01
C VAL A 218 23.24 -1.68 17.66
N TRP A 219 23.95 -2.59 16.98
CA TRP A 219 25.24 -3.13 17.40
C TRP A 219 26.44 -2.39 16.78
N ALA A 220 26.21 -1.34 16.01
CA ALA A 220 27.25 -0.49 15.43
C ALA A 220 27.72 0.53 16.47
N ASP A 221 28.64 0.11 17.35
CA ASP A 221 29.05 0.85 18.56
C ASP A 221 29.50 2.29 18.32
N GLU A 222 30.21 2.54 17.22
CA GLU A 222 30.71 3.88 16.85
C GLU A 222 29.58 4.85 16.47
N GLN A 223 28.50 4.32 15.89
CA GLN A 223 27.32 5.10 15.53
C GLN A 223 26.39 5.25 16.74
N TRP A 224 26.22 4.17 17.50
CA TRP A 224 25.41 4.11 18.73
C TRP A 224 25.83 5.14 19.77
N MET A 225 27.14 5.26 20.04
CA MET A 225 27.66 6.16 21.07
C MET A 225 27.33 7.65 20.85
N ASN A 226 26.91 8.03 19.63
CA ASN A 226 26.49 9.40 19.33
C ASN A 226 25.10 9.73 19.89
N HIS A 227 24.31 8.71 20.25
CA HIS A 227 22.91 8.84 20.67
C HIS A 227 22.65 8.25 22.04
N TYR A 228 23.27 7.10 22.35
CA TYR A 228 22.92 6.32 23.54
C TYR A 228 24.18 5.81 24.28
N PRO A 229 24.08 5.56 25.60
CA PRO A 229 25.15 4.93 26.38
C PRO A 229 25.53 3.54 25.86
N LEU A 230 26.83 3.26 25.75
CA LEU A 230 27.37 1.98 25.26
C LEU A 230 26.99 0.77 26.11
N ALA A 231 26.63 0.96 27.38
CA ALA A 231 26.19 -0.14 28.23
C ALA A 231 24.88 -0.79 27.75
N PHE A 232 24.07 -0.12 26.92
CA PHE A 232 22.78 -0.64 26.48
C PHE A 232 22.80 -1.50 25.20
N ASN A 233 23.88 -1.46 24.42
CA ASN A 233 24.00 -2.25 23.18
C ASN A 233 25.16 -3.27 23.23
N ASP A 234 25.45 -3.81 24.41
CA ASP A 234 26.50 -4.80 24.60
C ASP A 234 26.00 -6.22 24.27
N ARG A 235 26.49 -6.81 23.17
CA ARG A 235 26.17 -8.20 22.79
C ARG A 235 26.64 -9.24 23.82
N GLN A 236 27.69 -8.94 24.59
CA GLN A 236 28.22 -9.88 25.60
C GLN A 236 27.47 -9.79 26.92
N ASP A 237 26.73 -8.70 27.13
CA ASP A 237 25.95 -8.45 28.32
C ASP A 237 24.64 -7.70 27.96
N PRO A 238 23.69 -8.37 27.27
CA PRO A 238 22.46 -7.74 26.79
C PRO A 238 21.50 -7.36 27.95
N GLN A 239 21.80 -7.79 29.17
CA GLN A 239 20.91 -7.65 30.32
C GLN A 239 20.89 -6.26 30.93
N VAL A 240 21.84 -5.38 30.60
CA VAL A 240 21.92 -4.06 31.24
C VAL A 240 20.63 -3.25 31.05
N PHE A 241 20.04 -3.28 29.86
CA PHE A 241 18.78 -2.59 29.59
C PHE A 241 17.63 -3.15 30.44
N ASP A 242 17.47 -4.48 30.48
CA ASP A 242 16.46 -5.17 31.32
C ASP A 242 16.67 -4.88 32.81
N GLN A 243 17.91 -4.96 33.30
CA GLN A 243 18.26 -4.69 34.69
C GLN A 243 17.84 -3.27 35.11
N VAL A 244 18.12 -2.28 34.25
CA VAL A 244 17.71 -0.89 34.49
C VAL A 244 16.19 -0.76 34.41
N ASN A 245 15.53 -1.42 33.44
CA ASN A 245 14.09 -1.39 33.35
C ASN A 245 13.42 -1.96 34.61
N ARG A 246 13.82 -3.16 35.05
CA ARG A 246 13.30 -3.79 36.28
C ARG A 246 13.56 -2.93 37.52
N LEU A 247 14.71 -2.27 37.60
CA LEU A 247 15.02 -1.34 38.67
C LEU A 247 14.05 -0.15 38.66
N VAL A 248 13.89 0.52 37.52
CA VAL A 248 13.03 1.70 37.39
C VAL A 248 11.56 1.33 37.64
N VAL A 249 11.07 0.28 37.00
CA VAL A 249 9.69 -0.20 37.18
C VAL A 249 9.46 -0.69 38.61
N GLY A 250 10.44 -1.34 39.25
CA GLY A 250 10.34 -1.74 40.66
C GLY A 250 10.34 -0.58 41.66
N ILE A 251 10.96 0.55 41.32
CA ILE A 251 10.92 1.77 42.13
C ILE A 251 9.57 2.49 41.98
N PHE A 252 9.02 2.52 40.77
CA PHE A 252 7.79 3.24 40.44
C PHE A 252 6.57 2.35 40.22
N ARG A 253 6.59 1.12 40.73
CA ARG A 253 5.56 0.10 40.47
C ARG A 253 4.15 0.60 40.77
N ASP A 254 3.99 1.26 41.91
CA ASP A 254 2.70 1.78 42.40
C ASP A 254 2.17 2.94 41.56
N TYR A 255 3.01 3.51 40.68
CA TYR A 255 2.71 4.65 39.81
C TYR A 255 2.74 4.30 38.31
N LEU A 256 2.89 3.01 37.97
CA LEU A 256 2.97 2.53 36.60
C LEU A 256 1.83 1.55 36.31
N PRO A 257 1.24 1.61 35.10
CA PRO A 257 0.25 0.62 34.66
C PRO A 257 0.80 -0.81 34.68
N SER A 258 -0.08 -1.79 34.85
CA SER A 258 0.30 -3.19 34.97
C SER A 258 0.98 -3.77 33.73
N TYR A 259 0.67 -3.26 32.53
CA TYR A 259 1.30 -3.68 31.27
C TYR A 259 2.79 -3.28 31.17
N VAL A 260 3.26 -2.35 32.03
CA VAL A 260 4.68 -1.94 32.10
C VAL A 260 5.47 -2.87 33.02
N TRP A 261 4.80 -3.66 33.86
CA TRP A 261 5.48 -4.49 34.85
C TRP A 261 6.29 -5.59 34.14
N PRO A 262 7.50 -5.93 34.60
CA PRO A 262 8.31 -6.95 33.95
C PRO A 262 7.55 -8.29 33.95
N ALA A 263 7.59 -9.02 32.84
CA ALA A 263 7.08 -10.39 32.82
C ALA A 263 7.81 -11.25 33.87
N GLU A 264 7.08 -12.18 34.50
CA GLU A 264 7.70 -13.23 35.31
C GLU A 264 8.68 -14.01 34.43
N VAL A 265 9.88 -14.27 34.96
CA VAL A 265 11.04 -14.76 34.21
C VAL A 265 10.68 -16.04 33.45
N SER A 266 10.45 -15.93 32.13
CA SER A 266 10.43 -17.09 31.25
C SER A 266 11.86 -17.62 31.15
N TYR A 267 12.12 -18.76 31.79
CA TYR A 267 13.38 -19.50 31.76
C TYR A 267 13.68 -20.14 30.39
N PHE A 268 13.10 -19.66 29.29
CA PHE A 268 13.27 -20.24 27.96
C PHE A 268 13.58 -19.18 26.90
N PHE A 269 14.79 -18.62 26.95
CA PHE A 269 15.38 -18.03 25.75
C PHE A 269 16.86 -18.42 25.68
N ASP A 270 17.15 -19.49 24.94
CA ASP A 270 18.48 -19.68 24.36
C ASP A 270 18.64 -18.65 23.22
N GLY A 271 18.92 -17.40 23.62
CA GLY A 271 18.99 -16.24 22.73
C GLY A 271 20.00 -16.39 21.60
N LYS A 272 20.93 -17.36 21.66
CA LYS A 272 21.88 -17.64 20.57
C LYS A 272 21.27 -18.53 19.49
N GLU A 273 20.42 -19.49 19.84
CA GLU A 273 19.79 -20.40 18.89
C GLU A 273 18.57 -19.78 18.20
N ALA A 274 17.76 -19.04 18.97
CA ALA A 274 16.65 -18.25 18.43
C ALA A 274 17.15 -17.16 17.46
N TRP A 275 18.22 -16.45 17.82
CA TRP A 275 18.92 -15.52 16.93
C TRP A 275 19.41 -16.20 15.64
N LYS A 276 20.09 -17.35 15.72
CA LYS A 276 20.54 -18.08 14.53
C LYS A 276 19.38 -18.53 13.64
N LYS A 277 18.26 -18.97 14.22
CA LYS A 277 17.04 -19.34 13.47
C LYS A 277 16.35 -18.13 12.86
N ARG A 278 16.26 -16.98 13.56
CA ARG A 278 15.66 -15.73 13.06
C ARG A 278 16.53 -15.02 12.02
N VAL A 279 17.85 -14.98 12.20
CA VAL A 279 18.80 -14.51 11.18
C VAL A 279 18.82 -15.44 9.98
N ALA A 280 18.69 -16.76 10.17
CA ALA A 280 18.50 -17.70 9.07
C ALA A 280 17.15 -17.50 8.38
N ALA A 281 16.07 -17.16 9.10
CA ALA A 281 14.76 -16.82 8.52
C ALA A 281 14.80 -15.47 7.76
N SER A 282 15.47 -14.45 8.31
CA SER A 282 15.72 -13.16 7.67
C SER A 282 16.68 -13.25 6.47
N LYS A 283 17.55 -14.26 6.41
CA LYS A 283 18.34 -14.61 5.21
C LYS A 283 17.58 -15.51 4.23
N ARG A 284 16.55 -16.23 4.67
CA ARG A 284 15.70 -17.12 3.84
C ARG A 284 14.56 -16.37 3.18
N HIS A 285 14.04 -15.30 3.79
CA HIS A 285 13.21 -14.33 3.09
C HIS A 285 14.12 -13.40 2.27
N GLN A 286 14.24 -13.71 0.98
CA GLN A 286 14.80 -12.83 -0.04
C GLN A 286 13.94 -11.58 -0.31
N ASP A 287 13.04 -11.21 0.61
CA ASP A 287 12.24 -10.00 0.49
C ASP A 287 13.10 -8.80 0.86
N LYS A 288 13.72 -8.18 -0.15
CA LYS A 288 14.37 -6.85 -0.09
C LYS A 288 13.45 -5.74 0.46
N GLU A 289 12.18 -6.05 0.69
CA GLU A 289 11.12 -5.13 1.08
C GLU A 289 10.93 -4.98 2.61
N VAL A 290 11.55 -5.86 3.42
CA VAL A 290 11.55 -5.78 4.90
C VAL A 290 12.85 -5.15 5.41
N LEU A 291 12.74 -4.08 6.19
CA LEU A 291 13.89 -3.41 6.78
C LEU A 291 14.48 -4.25 7.92
N SER A 292 15.76 -4.63 7.82
CA SER A 292 16.46 -5.48 8.81
C SER A 292 16.49 -4.91 10.23
N GLY A 293 16.40 -3.58 10.38
CA GLY A 293 16.39 -2.89 11.67
C GLY A 293 15.26 -3.31 12.61
N LEU A 294 14.11 -3.77 12.08
CA LEU A 294 12.99 -4.24 12.90
C LEU A 294 13.40 -5.39 13.82
N TYR A 295 14.15 -6.37 13.30
CA TYR A 295 14.56 -7.55 14.06
C TYR A 295 15.51 -7.18 15.20
N GLU A 296 16.50 -6.32 14.91
CA GLU A 296 17.46 -5.89 15.92
C GLU A 296 16.84 -5.06 17.05
N ILE A 297 15.85 -4.21 16.72
CA ILE A 297 15.08 -3.45 17.71
C ILE A 297 14.19 -4.38 18.53
N SER A 298 13.54 -5.35 17.88
CA SER A 298 12.70 -6.34 18.54
C SER A 298 13.50 -7.15 19.57
N ASP A 299 14.73 -7.55 19.23
CA ASP A 299 15.60 -8.26 20.16
C ASP A 299 15.87 -7.44 21.44
N LEU A 300 16.18 -6.15 21.33
CA LEU A 300 16.39 -5.28 22.49
C LEU A 300 15.11 -5.08 23.33
N LEU A 301 13.95 -4.99 22.67
CA LEU A 301 12.65 -4.87 23.34
C LEU A 301 12.27 -6.15 24.08
N GLU A 302 12.42 -7.32 23.45
CA GLU A 302 12.09 -8.64 24.02
C GLU A 302 12.86 -8.93 25.31
N TYR A 303 14.09 -8.43 25.46
CA TYR A 303 14.85 -8.61 26.71
C TYR A 303 14.29 -7.81 27.88
N GLY A 304 13.69 -6.64 27.64
CA GLY A 304 13.38 -5.67 28.69
C GLY A 304 11.90 -5.33 28.88
N LEU A 305 11.05 -5.49 27.85
CA LEU A 305 9.64 -5.08 27.85
C LEU A 305 8.72 -6.28 27.59
N GLN A 306 7.46 -6.16 28.01
CA GLN A 306 6.43 -7.12 27.60
C GLN A 306 6.03 -6.88 26.14
N ALA A 307 5.71 -7.95 25.41
CA ALA A 307 5.23 -7.87 24.03
C ALA A 307 4.01 -6.95 23.91
N ASP A 308 3.02 -7.12 24.79
CA ASP A 308 1.81 -6.30 24.84
C ASP A 308 2.09 -4.80 25.01
N GLU A 309 3.21 -4.43 25.64
CA GLU A 309 3.55 -3.02 25.81
C GLU A 309 3.93 -2.35 24.49
N TYR A 310 4.74 -2.99 23.64
CA TYR A 310 5.26 -2.38 22.42
C TYR A 310 4.49 -2.80 21.15
N GLU A 311 3.80 -3.94 21.16
CA GLU A 311 2.99 -4.39 20.01
C GLU A 311 1.66 -3.63 19.90
N GLN A 312 1.03 -3.30 21.03
CA GLN A 312 -0.21 -2.53 21.10
C GLN A 312 0.00 -1.00 21.17
N ASP A 313 1.25 -0.53 21.01
CA ASP A 313 1.62 0.89 21.12
C ASP A 313 1.15 1.54 22.45
N HIS A 314 1.20 0.77 23.55
CA HIS A 314 0.84 1.29 24.87
C HIS A 314 1.91 2.27 25.35
N ILE A 315 1.53 3.50 25.69
CA ILE A 315 2.46 4.55 26.14
C ILE A 315 2.23 4.85 27.62
N SER A 316 3.31 4.99 28.39
CA SER A 316 3.28 5.39 29.79
C SER A 316 4.01 6.72 30.01
N TRP A 317 3.87 7.32 31.20
CA TRP A 317 4.63 8.52 31.54
C TRP A 317 6.16 8.29 31.52
N LEU A 318 6.61 7.04 31.67
CA LEU A 318 8.01 6.66 31.64
C LEU A 318 8.61 6.82 30.23
N ASP A 319 7.78 6.76 29.20
CA ASP A 319 8.18 6.93 27.80
C ASP A 319 8.29 8.42 27.40
N THR A 320 8.13 9.35 28.36
CA THR A 320 8.35 10.79 28.21
C THR A 320 9.57 11.21 29.05
N PRO A 321 10.79 11.32 28.45
CA PRO A 321 12.03 11.59 29.19
C PRO A 321 12.01 12.87 30.03
N GLU A 322 11.23 13.87 29.62
CA GLU A 322 11.04 15.13 30.34
C GLU A 322 10.47 14.89 31.76
N ASN A 323 9.59 13.89 31.92
CA ASN A 323 9.06 13.51 33.23
C ASN A 323 10.18 12.98 34.14
N MET A 324 11.07 12.14 33.60
CA MET A 324 12.22 11.63 34.35
C MET A 324 13.18 12.74 34.75
N ILE A 325 13.44 13.70 33.85
CA ILE A 325 14.25 14.89 34.14
C ILE A 325 13.63 15.70 35.29
N SER A 326 12.33 16.00 35.21
CA SER A 326 11.63 16.77 36.24
C SER A 326 11.59 16.02 37.58
N LEU A 327 11.37 14.70 37.56
CA LEU A 327 11.34 13.87 38.76
C LEU A 327 12.70 13.81 39.46
N LEU A 328 13.79 13.59 38.72
CA LEU A 328 15.11 13.42 39.30
C LEU A 328 15.73 14.75 39.79
N ASN A 329 15.32 15.90 39.23
CA ASN A 329 15.92 17.21 39.55
C ASN A 329 15.06 18.13 40.45
N SER A 330 13.88 17.67 40.92
CA SER A 330 12.89 18.50 41.66
C SER A 330 13.08 18.58 43.18
N ALA A 331 14.33 18.67 43.65
CA ALA A 331 14.61 18.79 45.09
C ALA A 331 13.97 20.05 45.72
N GLU A 332 13.82 21.12 44.95
CA GLU A 332 13.13 22.36 45.32
C GLU A 332 11.88 22.54 44.44
N PRO A 333 10.68 22.26 44.97
CA PRO A 333 9.46 22.23 44.16
C PRO A 333 9.11 23.55 43.49
N GLN A 334 9.47 24.67 44.10
CA GLN A 334 9.22 26.02 43.59
C GLN A 334 10.01 26.36 42.31
N ARG A 335 11.11 25.65 42.02
CA ARG A 335 11.91 25.86 40.80
C ARG A 335 11.33 25.17 39.57
N TRP A 336 10.46 24.18 39.76
CA TRP A 336 9.89 23.39 38.70
C TRP A 336 8.42 23.76 38.58
N LEU A 337 8.11 24.57 37.57
CA LEU A 337 6.78 25.15 37.41
C LEU A 337 6.06 24.53 36.22
N ARG A 338 4.75 24.29 36.38
CA ARG A 338 3.84 23.89 35.31
C ARG A 338 2.89 25.04 35.02
N ILE A 339 2.57 25.21 33.74
CA ILE A 339 1.50 26.07 33.27
C ILE A 339 0.26 25.20 33.08
N ASP A 340 -0.84 25.55 33.72
CA ASP A 340 -2.14 24.90 33.50
C ASP A 340 -2.74 25.37 32.15
N PRO A 341 -3.01 24.47 31.19
CA PRO A 341 -3.57 24.85 29.89
C PRO A 341 -4.94 25.53 29.96
N ALA A 342 -5.75 25.26 30.99
CA ALA A 342 -7.09 25.81 31.10
C ALA A 342 -7.11 27.27 31.59
N ASP A 343 -6.21 27.60 32.54
CA ASP A 343 -6.23 28.86 33.30
C ASP A 343 -4.95 29.69 33.15
N ASN A 344 -3.94 29.19 32.42
CA ASN A 344 -2.61 29.78 32.29
C ASN A 344 -1.88 30.05 33.63
N LYS A 345 -2.35 29.42 34.72
CA LYS A 345 -1.77 29.55 36.07
C LYS A 345 -0.46 28.79 36.17
N ILE A 346 0.54 29.45 36.73
CA ILE A 346 1.84 28.87 37.02
C ILE A 346 1.79 28.26 38.41
N THR A 347 1.95 26.94 38.50
CA THR A 347 1.95 26.19 39.78
C THR A 347 3.23 25.39 39.93
N PRO A 348 3.74 25.18 41.16
CA PRO A 348 4.80 24.21 41.41
C PRO A 348 4.39 22.83 40.91
N LEU A 349 5.29 22.13 40.21
CA LEU A 349 5.08 20.76 39.74
C LEU A 349 4.71 19.83 40.89
N TRP A 350 5.34 20.07 42.04
CA TRP A 350 5.11 19.37 43.29
C TRP A 350 4.79 20.43 44.35
N SER A 351 3.65 20.31 45.04
CA SER A 351 3.21 21.33 46.01
C SER A 351 3.24 20.84 47.46
N HIS A 352 3.42 19.54 47.67
CA HIS A 352 3.36 18.93 48.99
C HIS A 352 4.60 19.24 49.85
N GLU A 353 4.40 19.61 51.12
CA GLU A 353 5.48 20.00 52.06
C GLU A 353 6.52 18.90 52.29
N HIS A 354 6.12 17.63 52.15
CA HIS A 354 6.99 16.46 52.36
C HIS A 354 7.68 15.95 51.08
N TRP A 355 7.52 16.63 49.93
CA TRP A 355 8.15 16.24 48.67
C TRP A 355 9.69 16.16 48.77
N PRO A 356 10.41 17.14 49.34
CA PRO A 356 11.87 17.08 49.41
C PRO A 356 12.39 15.86 50.21
N GLN A 357 11.68 15.44 51.27
CA GLN A 357 12.06 14.26 52.04
C GLN A 357 11.80 12.96 51.26
N PHE A 358 10.69 12.89 50.52
CA PHE A 358 10.40 11.78 49.61
C PHE A 358 11.44 11.69 48.48
N HIS A 359 11.69 12.80 47.79
CA HIS A 359 12.68 12.90 46.70
C HIS A 359 14.08 12.46 47.15
N ASN A 360 14.53 12.92 48.33
CA ASN A 360 15.80 12.48 48.89
C ASN A 360 15.85 10.97 49.19
N ARG A 361 14.75 10.38 49.70
CA ARG A 361 14.65 8.92 49.91
C ARG A 361 14.65 8.17 48.58
N LEU A 362 13.95 8.68 47.57
CA LEU A 362 13.92 8.15 46.21
C LEU A 362 15.32 8.10 45.61
N LEU A 363 16.06 9.22 45.63
CA LEU A 363 17.44 9.27 45.11
C LEU A 363 18.38 8.30 45.84
N ARG A 364 18.28 8.21 47.19
CA ARG A 364 19.07 7.23 47.95
C ARG A 364 18.74 5.79 47.55
N ARG A 365 17.46 5.48 47.32
CA ARG A 365 17.02 4.16 46.85
C ARG A 365 17.60 3.88 45.46
N ILE A 366 17.47 4.81 44.51
CA ILE A 366 18.04 4.71 43.16
C ILE A 366 19.55 4.42 43.20
N PHE A 367 20.33 5.25 43.92
CA PHE A 367 21.79 5.06 43.98
C PHE A 367 22.18 3.76 44.68
N ARG A 368 21.38 3.28 45.63
CA ARG A 368 21.60 1.99 46.28
C ARG A 368 21.36 0.83 45.31
N GLU A 369 20.25 0.82 44.60
CA GLU A 369 19.93 -0.24 43.63
C GLU A 369 20.94 -0.27 42.48
N LEU A 370 21.31 0.88 41.91
CA LEU A 370 22.33 0.93 40.86
C LEU A 370 23.70 0.37 41.31
N ARG A 371 24.08 0.59 42.59
CA ARG A 371 25.29 0.00 43.17
C ARG A 371 25.16 -1.48 43.41
N LYS A 372 24.01 -1.93 43.93
CA LYS A 372 23.71 -3.34 44.21
C LYS A 372 23.80 -4.19 42.94
N HIS A 373 23.35 -3.67 41.81
CA HIS A 373 23.44 -4.32 40.50
C HIS A 373 24.80 -4.13 39.80
N GLY A 374 25.80 -3.52 40.44
CA GLY A 374 27.14 -3.36 39.86
C GLY A 374 27.23 -2.42 38.66
N LEU A 375 26.21 -1.60 38.39
CA LEU A 375 26.12 -0.76 37.20
C LEU A 375 27.05 0.46 37.23
N GLY A 376 27.60 0.83 38.40
CA GLY A 376 28.39 2.04 38.58
C GLY A 376 29.57 2.18 37.60
N HIS A 377 30.38 1.12 37.41
CA HIS A 377 31.53 1.18 36.50
C HIS A 377 31.09 1.22 35.02
N LYS A 378 30.03 0.48 34.65
CA LYS A 378 29.46 0.49 33.30
C LYS A 378 28.90 1.85 32.91
N ILE A 379 28.24 2.54 33.85
CA ILE A 379 27.70 3.89 33.64
C ILE A 379 28.84 4.88 33.36
N ILE A 380 29.86 4.92 34.21
CA ILE A 380 30.99 5.84 34.04
C ILE A 380 31.72 5.53 32.73
N ALA A 381 32.02 4.25 32.46
CA ALA A 381 32.67 3.82 31.23
C ALA A 381 31.90 4.23 29.96
N SER A 382 30.56 4.19 29.98
CA SER A 382 29.72 4.58 28.85
C SER A 382 29.89 6.04 28.43
N TYR A 383 30.17 6.94 29.38
CA TYR A 383 30.37 8.36 29.10
C TYR A 383 31.84 8.74 28.91
N THR A 384 32.77 7.95 29.45
CA THR A 384 34.22 8.19 29.33
C THR A 384 34.81 7.61 28.04
N ALA A 385 34.26 6.51 27.50
CA ALA A 385 34.79 5.88 26.30
C ALA A 385 34.67 6.74 25.01
N PRO A 386 33.54 7.45 24.73
CA PRO A 386 33.42 8.21 23.49
C PRO A 386 34.43 9.37 23.33
N PRO A 387 34.70 10.21 24.35
CA PRO A 387 35.76 11.22 24.26
C PRO A 387 37.14 10.63 23.98
N LEU A 388 37.48 9.50 24.62
CA LEU A 388 38.75 8.82 24.41
C LEU A 388 38.86 8.20 23.01
N TYR A 389 37.75 7.67 22.48
CA TYR A 389 37.70 7.19 21.10
C TYR A 389 38.04 8.30 20.10
N LEU A 390 37.54 9.51 20.33
CA LEU A 390 37.84 10.68 19.50
C LEU A 390 39.30 11.13 19.67
N GLU A 391 39.82 11.17 20.90
CA GLU A 391 41.23 11.49 21.19
C GLU A 391 42.20 10.49 20.54
N LEU A 392 41.78 9.23 20.43
CA LEU A 392 42.53 8.17 19.76
C LEU A 392 42.26 8.08 18.25
N GLU A 393 41.55 9.06 17.67
CA GLU A 393 41.24 9.15 16.24
C GLU A 393 40.59 7.87 15.65
N GLY A 394 39.81 7.15 16.46
CA GLY A 394 39.17 5.90 16.03
C GLY A 394 40.14 4.73 15.77
N ARG A 395 41.39 4.83 16.20
CA ARG A 395 42.39 3.74 16.06
C ARG A 395 42.03 2.49 16.87
N LEU A 396 41.16 2.64 17.87
CA LEU A 396 40.63 1.55 18.67
C LEU A 396 39.11 1.50 18.64
N PRO A 397 38.51 0.31 18.46
CA PRO A 397 37.07 0.16 18.61
C PRO A 397 36.60 0.67 19.98
N VAL A 398 35.59 1.56 19.99
CA VAL A 398 35.09 2.17 21.23
C VAL A 398 34.64 1.13 22.27
N ARG A 399 34.15 -0.02 21.82
CA ARG A 399 33.77 -1.14 22.68
C ARG A 399 34.92 -1.70 23.50
N LEU A 400 36.13 -1.75 22.95
CA LEU A 400 37.31 -2.21 23.68
C LEU A 400 37.70 -1.20 24.77
N ILE A 401 37.60 0.09 24.46
CA ILE A 401 37.80 1.17 25.44
C ILE A 401 36.77 1.03 26.57
N TYR A 402 35.49 0.88 26.21
CA TYR A 402 34.41 0.65 27.17
C TYR A 402 34.67 -0.57 28.06
N TYR A 403 35.00 -1.74 27.50
CA TYR A 403 35.26 -2.94 28.30
C TYR A 403 36.44 -2.77 29.26
N TYR A 404 37.48 -2.06 28.85
CA TYR A 404 38.59 -1.76 29.73
C TYR A 404 38.16 -0.89 30.92
N LEU A 405 37.49 0.23 30.64
CA LEU A 405 37.02 1.18 31.65
C LEU A 405 35.94 0.57 32.57
N ALA A 406 35.11 -0.34 32.06
CA ALA A 406 34.09 -1.05 32.81
C ALA A 406 34.64 -2.21 33.66
N ASN A 407 35.97 -2.43 33.65
CA ASN A 407 36.65 -3.55 34.32
C ASN A 407 36.20 -4.95 33.81
N MET A 408 35.80 -5.03 32.55
CA MET A 408 35.37 -6.26 31.86
C MET A 408 36.51 -6.87 31.01
N LEU A 409 37.57 -6.12 30.75
CA LEU A 409 38.73 -6.56 29.98
C LEU A 409 40.02 -6.32 30.77
N PRO A 410 40.78 -7.37 31.14
CA PRO A 410 42.02 -7.19 31.88
C PRO A 410 43.11 -6.55 30.98
N ARG A 411 43.97 -5.72 31.59
CA ARG A 411 45.06 -4.98 30.91
C ARG A 411 45.90 -5.86 29.98
N ARG A 412 46.31 -7.05 30.44
CA ARG A 412 47.11 -8.00 29.65
C ARG A 412 46.39 -8.45 28.36
N ALA A 413 45.08 -8.68 28.44
CA ALA A 413 44.28 -9.08 27.28
C ALA A 413 44.10 -7.91 26.30
N LEU A 414 43.93 -6.68 26.80
CA LEU A 414 43.88 -5.50 25.96
C LEU A 414 45.21 -5.30 25.21
N VAL A 415 46.36 -5.30 25.91
CA VAL A 415 47.69 -5.17 25.29
C VAL A 415 47.90 -6.21 24.18
N ARG A 416 47.48 -7.46 24.41
CA ARG A 416 47.52 -8.51 23.38
C ARG A 416 46.66 -8.16 22.16
N ARG A 417 45.45 -7.64 22.36
CA ARG A 417 44.56 -7.19 21.28
C ARG A 417 45.11 -5.98 20.55
N LEU A 418 45.69 -4.99 21.26
CA LEU A 418 46.32 -3.81 20.67
C LEU A 418 47.44 -4.19 19.70
N ARG A 419 48.34 -5.09 20.11
CA ARG A 419 49.43 -5.61 19.27
C ARG A 419 48.92 -6.37 18.03
N GLY A 420 47.74 -6.98 18.12
CA GLY A 420 47.11 -7.70 17.00
C GLY A 420 46.31 -6.80 16.05
N ILE A 421 45.71 -5.71 16.56
CA ILE A 421 44.88 -4.79 15.76
C ILE A 421 45.76 -3.86 14.92
N GLN A 422 46.84 -3.33 15.50
CA GLN A 422 47.71 -2.39 14.79
C GLN A 422 49.16 -2.49 15.30
N PRO A 423 50.04 -3.24 14.59
CA PRO A 423 51.41 -3.47 15.03
C PRO A 423 52.27 -2.20 15.19
N ALA A 424 51.93 -1.13 14.47
CA ALA A 424 52.62 0.17 14.48
C ALA A 424 52.07 1.18 15.51
N MET A 425 51.09 0.79 16.34
CA MET A 425 50.51 1.67 17.36
C MET A 425 51.46 1.83 18.55
N ASP A 426 51.54 3.04 19.11
CA ASP A 426 52.16 3.26 20.42
C ASP A 426 51.27 2.66 21.53
N VAL A 427 51.51 1.36 21.79
CA VAL A 427 50.78 0.61 22.81
C VAL A 427 50.99 1.21 24.20
N GLU A 428 52.19 1.71 24.50
CA GLU A 428 52.51 2.20 25.84
C GLU A 428 51.86 3.56 26.11
N GLY A 429 51.95 4.51 25.17
CA GLY A 429 51.25 5.80 25.27
C GLY A 429 49.73 5.63 25.33
N THR A 430 49.17 4.75 24.50
CA THR A 430 47.73 4.44 24.51
C THR A 430 47.29 3.83 25.84
N MET A 431 48.07 2.89 26.39
CA MET A 431 47.78 2.30 27.70
C MET A 431 47.89 3.33 28.82
N ARG A 432 48.86 4.25 28.80
CA ARG A 432 48.95 5.34 29.79
C ARG A 432 47.71 6.23 29.78
N LEU A 433 47.18 6.56 28.59
CA LEU A 433 45.95 7.32 28.46
C LEU A 433 44.76 6.58 29.09
N LEU A 434 44.59 5.30 28.77
CA LEU A 434 43.51 4.47 29.29
C LEU A 434 43.63 4.21 30.81
N ASP A 435 44.85 3.99 31.30
CA ASP A 435 45.15 3.80 32.72
C ASP A 435 44.86 5.10 33.49
N SER A 436 45.25 6.26 32.95
CA SER A 436 44.92 7.58 33.49
C SER A 436 43.41 7.81 33.55
N ALA A 437 42.68 7.48 32.48
CA ALA A 437 41.22 7.59 32.45
C ALA A 437 40.53 6.69 33.49
N THR A 438 41.04 5.48 33.70
CA THR A 438 40.54 4.54 34.72
C THR A 438 40.78 5.09 36.13
N LEU A 439 41.99 5.59 36.40
CA LEU A 439 42.34 6.23 37.67
C LEU A 439 41.48 7.46 37.94
N ASN A 440 41.31 8.33 36.94
CA ASN A 440 40.44 9.50 37.03
C ASN A 440 39.00 9.08 37.30
N GLY A 441 38.50 8.02 36.65
CA GLY A 441 37.19 7.41 36.87
C GLY A 441 36.96 6.93 38.32
N THR A 442 37.99 6.41 38.97
CA THR A 442 37.92 5.98 40.38
C THR A 442 37.96 7.16 41.36
N ARG A 443 38.66 8.24 41.00
CA ARG A 443 38.86 9.45 41.83
C ARG A 443 37.76 10.50 41.68
N ILE A 444 36.73 10.24 40.87
CA ILE A 444 35.64 11.19 40.67
C ILE A 444 34.83 11.37 41.96
N SER A 445 34.47 12.62 42.27
CA SER A 445 33.62 12.95 43.41
C SER A 445 32.28 12.20 43.37
N THR A 446 31.77 11.86 44.57
CA THR A 446 30.45 11.22 44.73
C THR A 446 29.34 12.01 44.05
N ALA A 447 29.40 13.34 44.10
CA ALA A 447 28.43 14.24 43.47
C ALA A 447 28.40 14.08 41.94
N TYR A 448 29.57 13.99 41.29
CA TYR A 448 29.62 13.75 39.85
C TYR A 448 29.18 12.34 39.48
N ARG A 449 29.55 11.32 40.27
CA ARG A 449 29.07 9.94 40.06
C ARG A 449 27.54 9.87 40.12
N HIS A 450 26.93 10.50 41.12
CA HIS A 450 25.47 10.61 41.21
C HIS A 450 24.88 11.34 40.00
N ARG A 451 25.49 12.43 39.53
CA ARG A 451 25.04 13.14 38.32
C ARG A 451 25.04 12.24 37.08
N GLN A 452 26.10 11.46 36.87
CA GLN A 452 26.15 10.51 35.74
C GLN A 452 25.12 9.39 35.87
N MET A 453 24.86 8.90 37.09
CA MET A 453 23.80 7.91 37.33
C MET A 453 22.41 8.47 37.00
N LEU A 454 22.11 9.72 37.39
CA LEU A 454 20.83 10.35 37.05
C LEU A 454 20.69 10.60 35.55
N ARG A 455 21.75 11.08 34.89
CA ARG A 455 21.79 11.21 33.44
C ARG A 455 21.53 9.88 32.74
N PHE A 456 22.14 8.80 33.23
CA PHE A 456 21.96 7.46 32.66
C PHE A 456 20.51 6.95 32.74
N LEU A 457 19.77 7.31 33.79
CA LEU A 457 18.34 7.00 33.87
C LEU A 457 17.50 7.82 32.89
N VAL A 458 17.87 9.08 32.64
CA VAL A 458 17.23 9.89 31.59
C VAL A 458 17.52 9.28 30.22
N ASP A 459 18.79 8.98 29.92
CA ASP A 459 19.21 8.36 28.65
C ASP A 459 18.54 6.99 28.46
N PHE A 460 18.29 6.24 29.55
CA PHE A 460 17.48 5.03 29.52
C PHE A 460 16.03 5.30 29.07
N THR A 461 15.36 6.32 29.62
CA THR A 461 13.99 6.67 29.19
C THR A 461 13.94 7.18 27.75
N VAL A 462 14.99 7.88 27.29
CA VAL A 462 15.13 8.28 25.88
C VAL A 462 15.24 7.04 24.99
N LEU A 463 16.15 6.11 25.32
CA LEU A 463 16.32 4.88 24.55
C LEU A 463 15.04 4.02 24.55
N ARG A 464 14.39 3.86 25.71
CA ARG A 464 13.13 3.11 25.83
C ARG A 464 12.06 3.66 24.90
N ARG A 465 11.81 4.98 24.95
CA ARG A 465 10.88 5.66 24.05
C ARG A 465 11.27 5.46 22.59
N ASP A 466 12.54 5.69 22.27
CA ASP A 466 13.02 5.63 20.90
C ASP A 466 12.93 4.20 20.33
N LEU A 467 13.19 3.15 21.12
CA LEU A 467 12.99 1.75 20.72
C LEU A 467 11.53 1.47 20.36
N LYS A 468 10.57 1.86 21.20
CA LYS A 468 9.13 1.70 20.93
C LYS A 468 8.71 2.45 19.67
N GLN A 469 9.16 3.71 19.53
CA GLN A 469 8.87 4.55 18.37
C GLN A 469 9.50 4.01 17.07
N ALA A 470 10.73 3.51 17.12
CA ALA A 470 11.41 2.91 15.97
C ALA A 470 10.77 1.59 15.56
N TYR A 471 10.37 0.75 16.53
CA TYR A 471 9.60 -0.46 16.29
C TYR A 471 8.30 -0.13 15.55
N ARG A 472 7.53 0.85 16.04
CA ARG A 472 6.31 1.31 15.39
C ARG A 472 6.57 1.85 13.98
N ALA A 473 7.60 2.67 13.80
CA ALA A 473 7.98 3.18 12.48
C ALA A 473 8.29 2.04 11.49
N HIS A 474 9.04 1.02 11.92
CA HIS A 474 9.34 -0.15 11.10
C HIS A 474 8.10 -0.99 10.77
N GLN A 475 7.19 -1.20 11.72
CA GLN A 475 5.91 -1.88 11.45
C GLN A 475 5.11 -1.15 10.36
N VAL A 476 5.00 0.17 10.48
CA VAL A 476 4.29 1.02 9.52
C VAL A 476 4.95 0.96 8.14
N MET A 477 6.27 1.12 8.07
CA MET A 477 7.02 1.01 6.82
C MET A 477 6.93 -0.38 6.19
N ASN A 478 6.91 -1.45 7.00
CA ASN A 478 6.72 -2.81 6.48
C ASN A 478 5.32 -3.02 5.91
N GLY A 479 4.32 -2.27 6.37
CA GLY A 479 2.96 -2.23 5.81
C GLY A 479 2.83 -1.47 4.48
N ILE A 480 3.90 -0.81 4.01
CA ILE A 480 3.92 -0.02 2.77
C ILE A 480 4.84 -0.71 1.75
N ARG A 481 4.43 -0.76 0.48
CA ARG A 481 5.26 -1.24 -0.62
C ARG A 481 5.50 -0.09 -1.60
N VAL A 482 6.78 0.29 -1.77
CA VAL A 482 7.17 1.33 -2.72
C VAL A 482 7.49 0.67 -4.06
N LEU A 483 6.60 0.82 -5.04
CA LEU A 483 6.71 0.19 -6.35
C LEU A 483 7.67 0.97 -7.26
N ALA A 484 8.55 0.22 -7.94
CA ALA A 484 9.50 0.76 -8.92
C ALA A 484 9.39 0.11 -10.30
N ARG A 485 8.80 -1.08 -10.41
CA ARG A 485 8.63 -1.82 -11.67
C ARG A 485 7.38 -1.32 -12.39
N SER A 486 7.51 -0.98 -13.67
CA SER A 486 6.37 -0.48 -14.47
C SER A 486 5.19 -1.45 -14.49
N ALA A 487 5.44 -2.76 -14.62
CA ALA A 487 4.39 -3.79 -14.62
C ALA A 487 3.59 -3.81 -13.30
N ASP A 488 4.29 -3.78 -12.15
CA ASP A 488 3.63 -3.77 -10.83
C ASP A 488 2.83 -2.47 -10.62
N ILE A 489 3.35 -1.34 -11.11
CA ILE A 489 2.68 -0.04 -11.04
C ILE A 489 1.40 -0.04 -11.89
N GLU A 490 1.47 -0.56 -13.12
CA GLU A 490 0.31 -0.68 -14.01
C GLU A 490 -0.75 -1.61 -13.41
N LEU A 491 -0.36 -2.79 -12.95
CA LEU A 491 -1.28 -3.75 -12.30
C LEU A 491 -2.00 -3.15 -11.07
N SER A 492 -1.26 -2.44 -10.20
CA SER A 492 -1.85 -1.80 -9.02
C SER A 492 -2.77 -0.62 -9.40
N ARG A 493 -2.40 0.12 -10.46
CA ARG A 493 -3.23 1.23 -11.00
C ARG A 493 -4.52 0.70 -11.60
N ASP A 494 -4.46 -0.34 -12.42
CA ASP A 494 -5.62 -0.91 -13.13
C ASP A 494 -6.64 -1.51 -12.15
N ASN A 495 -6.17 -1.99 -10.99
CA ASN A 495 -7.01 -2.47 -9.90
C ASN A 495 -7.41 -1.37 -8.89
N ALA A 496 -7.08 -0.10 -9.15
CA ALA A 496 -7.34 1.04 -8.27
C ALA A 496 -6.84 0.88 -6.81
N THR A 497 -5.72 0.16 -6.62
CA THR A 497 -5.07 -0.03 -5.32
C THR A 497 -3.82 0.84 -5.13
N LEU A 498 -3.34 1.48 -6.20
CA LEU A 498 -2.14 2.33 -6.19
C LEU A 498 -2.36 3.71 -5.56
N ASN A 499 -1.44 4.12 -4.69
CA ASN A 499 -1.35 5.50 -4.19
C ASN A 499 -0.18 6.23 -4.88
N GLU A 500 -0.51 7.23 -5.70
CA GLU A 500 0.48 7.93 -6.53
C GLU A 500 0.91 9.26 -5.92
N PHE A 501 2.20 9.38 -5.60
CA PHE A 501 2.83 10.62 -5.18
C PHE A 501 3.86 11.07 -6.22
N VAL A 502 3.33 11.56 -7.35
CA VAL A 502 4.12 12.08 -8.47
C VAL A 502 4.08 13.61 -8.49
N LEU A 503 5.02 14.24 -9.18
CA LEU A 503 5.01 15.70 -9.36
C LEU A 503 3.84 16.13 -10.25
N SER A 504 3.39 17.39 -10.13
CA SER A 504 2.27 17.92 -10.93
C SER A 504 2.47 17.76 -12.44
N GLU A 505 3.71 17.88 -12.91
CA GLU A 505 4.11 17.70 -14.32
C GLU A 505 4.22 16.22 -14.75
N GLU A 506 4.26 15.29 -13.79
CA GLU A 506 4.30 13.84 -14.03
C GLU A 506 2.90 13.20 -13.92
N GLN A 507 1.89 13.96 -13.50
CA GLN A 507 0.52 13.48 -13.43
C GLN A 507 0.03 13.14 -14.84
N LYS A 508 -0.26 11.87 -15.06
CA LYS A 508 -1.09 11.48 -16.19
C LYS A 508 -2.48 12.09 -15.98
N PRO A 509 -3.19 12.51 -17.05
CA PRO A 509 -4.61 12.83 -16.92
C PRO A 509 -5.28 11.65 -16.22
N GLU A 510 -6.12 11.91 -15.21
CA GLU A 510 -6.77 10.84 -14.42
C GLU A 510 -7.31 9.80 -15.40
N GLN A 511 -6.73 8.59 -15.37
CA GLN A 511 -7.37 7.45 -16.00
C GLN A 511 -8.62 7.23 -15.18
N ASN A 512 -9.76 7.63 -15.73
CA ASN A 512 -11.01 7.64 -15.00
C ASN A 512 -11.23 6.23 -14.41
N ARG A 513 -11.65 6.18 -13.15
CA ARG A 513 -11.92 4.93 -12.46
C ARG A 513 -13.08 4.21 -13.13
N ILE A 514 -12.90 2.95 -13.52
CA ILE A 514 -13.97 2.12 -14.08
C ILE A 514 -15.04 1.95 -12.99
N ARG A 515 -16.27 2.28 -13.32
CA ARG A 515 -17.43 2.15 -12.43
C ARG A 515 -18.16 0.83 -12.65
N SER A 516 -18.37 0.49 -13.91
CA SER A 516 -19.20 -0.61 -14.39
C SER A 516 -18.69 -1.05 -15.75
N HIS A 517 -19.07 -2.27 -16.15
CA HIS A 517 -18.65 -2.81 -17.43
C HIS A 517 -19.69 -3.71 -18.07
N VAL A 518 -19.60 -3.84 -19.40
CA VAL A 518 -20.39 -4.77 -20.22
C VAL A 518 -19.44 -5.74 -20.89
N VAL A 519 -19.80 -7.02 -20.89
CA VAL A 519 -19.13 -8.06 -21.66
C VAL A 519 -20.03 -8.50 -22.81
N LEU A 520 -19.48 -8.49 -24.02
CA LEU A 520 -20.08 -9.02 -25.23
C LEU A 520 -19.25 -10.22 -25.69
N LYS A 521 -19.85 -11.42 -25.68
CA LYS A 521 -19.25 -12.61 -26.26
C LYS A 521 -19.90 -12.92 -27.60
N ALA A 522 -19.08 -13.16 -28.63
CA ALA A 522 -19.49 -13.61 -29.95
C ALA A 522 -18.88 -14.99 -30.21
N ASP A 523 -19.72 -16.02 -30.19
CA ASP A 523 -19.33 -17.42 -30.36
C ASP A 523 -19.67 -17.94 -31.76
N VAL A 524 -18.75 -18.66 -32.41
CA VAL A 524 -18.97 -19.18 -33.77
C VAL A 524 -19.50 -20.61 -33.72
N ARG A 525 -20.69 -20.82 -34.25
CA ARG A 525 -21.34 -22.13 -34.25
C ARG A 525 -20.69 -23.09 -35.23
N GLY A 526 -20.49 -24.33 -34.79
CA GLY A 526 -20.02 -25.41 -35.66
C GLY A 526 -18.60 -25.21 -36.19
N SER A 527 -17.79 -24.37 -35.52
CA SER A 527 -16.43 -24.04 -35.94
C SER A 527 -15.56 -25.26 -36.19
N THR A 528 -15.70 -26.33 -35.39
CA THR A 528 -14.92 -27.56 -35.52
C THR A 528 -15.23 -28.32 -36.81
N GLU A 529 -16.52 -28.46 -37.15
CA GLU A 529 -16.96 -29.07 -38.41
C GLU A 529 -16.53 -28.21 -39.60
N MET A 530 -16.65 -26.88 -39.49
CA MET A 530 -16.20 -25.93 -40.49
C MET A 530 -14.69 -26.00 -40.74
N ILE A 531 -13.87 -26.10 -39.68
CA ILE A 531 -12.42 -26.28 -39.79
C ILE A 531 -12.10 -27.56 -40.54
N HIS A 532 -12.82 -28.65 -40.24
CA HIS A 532 -12.63 -29.93 -40.93
C HIS A 532 -12.96 -29.81 -42.43
N GLU A 533 -14.07 -29.14 -42.77
CA GLU A 533 -14.47 -28.91 -44.15
C GLU A 533 -13.49 -28.03 -44.93
N LEU A 534 -13.04 -26.92 -44.34
CA LEU A 534 -12.03 -26.03 -44.94
C LEU A 534 -10.72 -26.78 -45.20
N ARG A 535 -10.27 -27.61 -44.25
CA ARG A 535 -9.07 -28.45 -44.42
C ARG A 535 -9.26 -29.51 -45.51
N LYS A 536 -10.43 -30.15 -45.59
CA LYS A 536 -10.76 -31.12 -46.65
C LYS A 536 -10.70 -30.47 -48.04
N ARG A 537 -11.09 -29.20 -48.14
CA ARG A 537 -11.01 -28.38 -49.36
C ARG A 537 -9.63 -27.74 -49.59
N LYS A 538 -8.61 -28.09 -48.79
CA LYS A 538 -7.24 -27.54 -48.83
C LYS A 538 -7.16 -26.01 -48.64
N LEU A 539 -8.13 -25.44 -47.91
CA LEU A 539 -8.16 -24.03 -47.55
C LEU A 539 -7.56 -23.81 -46.16
N ASN A 540 -7.09 -22.59 -45.87
CA ASN A 540 -6.54 -22.21 -44.56
C ASN A 540 -7.65 -21.67 -43.64
N PRO A 541 -8.02 -22.40 -42.56
CA PRO A 541 -9.07 -21.93 -41.64
C PRO A 541 -8.70 -20.63 -40.91
N ALA A 542 -7.44 -20.42 -40.55
CA ALA A 542 -7.02 -19.22 -39.85
C ALA A 542 -7.21 -17.97 -40.71
N SER A 543 -6.86 -18.05 -42.01
CA SER A 543 -7.11 -16.96 -42.96
C SER A 543 -8.60 -16.71 -43.18
N HIS A 544 -9.42 -17.77 -43.17
CA HIS A 544 -10.87 -17.66 -43.28
C HIS A 544 -11.46 -16.87 -42.09
N PHE A 545 -11.17 -17.29 -40.86
CA PHE A 545 -11.65 -16.60 -39.66
C PHE A 545 -11.07 -15.18 -39.51
N SER A 546 -9.79 -14.95 -39.84
CA SER A 546 -9.19 -13.61 -39.78
C SER A 546 -9.93 -12.62 -40.67
N ARG A 547 -10.11 -12.98 -41.95
CA ARG A 547 -10.70 -12.08 -42.96
C ARG A 547 -12.20 -11.90 -42.80
N ASN A 548 -12.92 -12.97 -42.45
CA ASN A 548 -14.39 -12.96 -42.45
C ASN A 548 -14.98 -12.64 -41.07
N PHE A 549 -14.23 -12.78 -39.98
CA PHE A 549 -14.72 -12.58 -38.62
C PHE A 549 -13.88 -11.56 -37.82
N PHE A 550 -12.59 -11.83 -37.57
CA PHE A 550 -11.80 -11.03 -36.63
C PHE A 550 -11.46 -9.61 -37.13
N GLU A 551 -10.91 -9.46 -38.34
CA GLU A 551 -10.54 -8.15 -38.89
C GLU A 551 -11.75 -7.21 -39.08
N PRO A 552 -12.90 -7.68 -39.58
CA PRO A 552 -14.10 -6.85 -39.64
C PRO A 552 -14.58 -6.37 -38.27
N ILE A 553 -14.55 -7.22 -37.24
CA ILE A 553 -14.94 -6.84 -35.87
C ILE A 553 -13.96 -5.82 -35.28
N ASN A 554 -12.65 -6.02 -35.46
CA ASN A 554 -11.63 -5.10 -34.96
C ASN A 554 -11.85 -3.66 -35.46
N ARG A 555 -12.32 -3.49 -36.70
CA ARG A 555 -12.64 -2.17 -37.28
C ARG A 555 -13.84 -1.47 -36.61
N LEU A 556 -14.73 -2.23 -35.95
CA LEU A 556 -15.89 -1.68 -35.25
C LEU A 556 -15.55 -1.21 -33.84
N LEU A 557 -14.50 -1.76 -33.20
CA LEU A 557 -14.21 -1.53 -31.79
C LEU A 557 -14.08 -0.04 -31.43
N ALA A 558 -13.33 0.72 -32.22
CA ALA A 558 -13.13 2.16 -31.99
C ALA A 558 -14.42 2.99 -32.15
N ILE A 559 -15.36 2.54 -32.98
CA ILE A 559 -16.64 3.24 -33.24
C ILE A 559 -17.58 3.13 -32.03
N TYR A 560 -17.47 2.04 -31.28
CA TYR A 560 -18.34 1.73 -30.14
C TYR A 560 -17.63 1.80 -28.79
N GLY A 561 -16.32 2.09 -28.76
CA GLY A 561 -15.54 2.19 -27.52
C GLY A 561 -15.25 0.86 -26.85
N ALA A 562 -15.30 -0.25 -27.59
CA ALA A 562 -15.06 -1.57 -27.07
C ALA A 562 -13.56 -1.92 -27.07
N LYS A 563 -13.11 -2.63 -26.05
CA LYS A 563 -11.79 -3.26 -25.99
C LYS A 563 -11.91 -4.76 -26.21
N LYS A 564 -10.91 -5.34 -26.87
CA LYS A 564 -10.80 -6.79 -27.03
C LYS A 564 -10.14 -7.38 -25.80
N THR A 565 -10.87 -8.20 -25.05
CA THR A 565 -10.39 -8.76 -23.77
C THR A 565 -9.66 -10.08 -24.00
N PHE A 566 -10.22 -10.98 -24.81
CA PHE A 566 -9.65 -12.30 -25.03
C PHE A 566 -10.16 -12.94 -26.34
N VAL A 567 -9.43 -13.93 -26.84
CA VAL A 567 -9.88 -14.83 -27.92
C VAL A 567 -9.74 -16.25 -27.40
N GLU A 568 -10.86 -16.94 -27.23
CA GLU A 568 -10.92 -18.32 -26.76
C GLU A 568 -11.41 -19.19 -27.91
N GLY A 569 -10.51 -19.97 -28.52
CA GLY A 569 -10.86 -20.84 -29.65
C GLY A 569 -11.49 -20.08 -30.81
N ASP A 570 -12.79 -20.26 -30.97
CA ASP A 570 -13.67 -19.72 -32.00
C ASP A 570 -14.55 -18.55 -31.52
N ALA A 571 -14.41 -18.11 -30.27
CA ALA A 571 -15.15 -16.98 -29.70
C ALA A 571 -14.30 -15.72 -29.51
N VAL A 572 -14.97 -14.56 -29.60
CA VAL A 572 -14.39 -13.24 -29.28
C VAL A 572 -15.10 -12.66 -28.06
N ILE A 573 -14.32 -12.22 -27.06
CA ILE A 573 -14.83 -11.53 -25.88
C ILE A 573 -14.40 -10.07 -25.95
N LEU A 574 -15.41 -9.18 -25.93
CA LEU A 574 -15.26 -7.73 -25.99
C LEU A 574 -15.81 -7.10 -24.71
N SER A 575 -15.20 -6.00 -24.26
CA SER A 575 -15.63 -5.28 -23.06
C SER A 575 -15.82 -3.79 -23.33
N LEU A 576 -16.84 -3.20 -22.73
CA LEU A 576 -17.09 -1.75 -22.72
C LEU A 576 -17.13 -1.27 -21.26
N PHE A 577 -16.56 -0.10 -21.00
CA PHE A 577 -16.39 0.44 -19.64
C PHE A 577 -17.11 1.78 -19.47
N GLU A 578 -17.76 1.96 -18.33
CA GLU A 578 -18.17 3.29 -17.86
C GLU A 578 -17.21 3.78 -16.80
N TYR A 579 -17.05 5.10 -16.74
CA TYR A 579 -16.08 5.76 -15.88
C TYR A 579 -16.77 6.76 -14.94
N GLU A 580 -16.28 6.90 -13.70
CA GLU A 580 -16.91 7.72 -12.66
C GLU A 580 -17.10 9.20 -13.06
N ASP A 581 -16.13 9.80 -13.75
CA ASP A 581 -16.12 11.23 -14.08
C ASP A 581 -16.87 11.61 -15.36
N SER A 582 -17.41 10.62 -16.08
CA SER A 582 -18.02 10.80 -17.41
C SER A 582 -19.52 10.45 -17.43
N LYS A 583 -20.31 11.13 -16.58
CA LYS A 583 -21.75 10.85 -16.42
C LYS A 583 -22.55 10.87 -17.72
N TYR A 584 -22.20 11.75 -18.65
CA TYR A 584 -22.89 11.89 -19.95
C TYR A 584 -22.53 10.78 -20.96
N GLN A 585 -21.64 9.84 -20.61
CA GLN A 585 -21.18 8.75 -21.48
C GLN A 585 -21.52 7.36 -20.91
N TRP A 586 -22.42 7.28 -19.93
CA TRP A 586 -22.87 6.01 -19.33
C TRP A 586 -23.88 5.29 -20.23
N LEU A 587 -23.44 4.95 -21.45
CA LEU A 587 -24.22 4.32 -22.52
C LEU A 587 -23.64 2.95 -22.93
N CYS A 588 -22.95 2.27 -22.01
CA CYS A 588 -22.19 1.06 -22.35
C CYS A 588 -23.06 -0.09 -22.89
N VAL A 589 -24.29 -0.26 -22.40
CA VAL A 589 -25.17 -1.35 -22.84
C VAL A 589 -25.74 -1.08 -24.23
N SER A 590 -26.20 0.15 -24.49
CA SER A 590 -26.74 0.55 -25.79
C SER A 590 -25.67 0.49 -26.88
N LEU A 591 -24.44 0.92 -26.58
CA LEU A 591 -23.28 0.75 -27.47
C LEU A 591 -22.95 -0.72 -27.70
N ALA A 592 -23.00 -1.57 -26.68
CA ALA A 592 -22.79 -3.01 -26.84
C ALA A 592 -23.86 -3.67 -27.73
N CYS A 593 -25.13 -3.31 -27.55
CA CYS A 593 -26.24 -3.77 -28.40
C CYS A 593 -26.04 -3.36 -29.87
N GLY A 594 -25.62 -2.11 -30.08
CA GLY A 594 -25.31 -1.57 -31.40
C GLY A 594 -24.14 -2.29 -32.07
N LEU A 595 -23.06 -2.51 -31.31
CA LEU A 595 -21.89 -3.27 -31.75
C LEU A 595 -22.30 -4.69 -32.15
N ALA A 596 -23.01 -5.42 -31.29
CA ALA A 596 -23.47 -6.79 -31.57
C ALA A 596 -24.34 -6.86 -32.84
N SER A 597 -25.27 -5.91 -33.01
CA SER A 597 -26.11 -5.80 -34.21
C SER A 597 -25.27 -5.55 -35.47
N LYS A 598 -24.21 -4.75 -35.36
CA LYS A 598 -23.32 -4.46 -36.48
C LYS A 598 -22.40 -5.63 -36.81
N ILE A 599 -21.96 -6.40 -35.81
CA ILE A 599 -21.20 -7.64 -36.00
C ILE A 599 -22.01 -8.62 -36.86
N LEU A 600 -23.28 -8.89 -36.52
CA LEU A 600 -24.14 -9.76 -37.32
C LEU A 600 -24.33 -9.25 -38.76
N LYS A 601 -24.57 -7.96 -38.97
CA LYS A 601 -24.68 -7.37 -40.32
C LYS A 601 -23.42 -7.54 -41.15
N VAL A 602 -22.26 -7.41 -40.51
CA VAL A 602 -20.96 -7.62 -41.18
C VAL A 602 -20.80 -9.08 -41.57
N VAL A 603 -21.14 -10.01 -40.67
CA VAL A 603 -21.09 -11.45 -40.93
C VAL A 603 -22.06 -11.86 -42.04
N ASP A 604 -23.29 -11.36 -42.02
CA ASP A 604 -24.28 -11.57 -43.11
C ASP A 604 -23.70 -11.14 -44.47
N THR A 605 -23.03 -9.99 -44.52
CA THR A 605 -22.40 -9.49 -45.75
C THR A 605 -21.25 -10.41 -46.21
N ARG A 606 -20.43 -10.90 -45.27
CA ARG A 606 -19.34 -11.85 -45.58
C ARG A 606 -19.87 -13.22 -45.98
N ASN A 607 -21.02 -13.64 -45.47
CA ASN A 607 -21.64 -14.89 -45.84
C ASN A 607 -22.19 -14.87 -47.27
N ILE A 608 -22.68 -13.73 -47.76
CA ILE A 608 -23.03 -13.56 -49.18
C ILE A 608 -21.80 -13.82 -50.06
N GLU A 609 -20.69 -13.13 -49.78
CA GLU A 609 -19.41 -13.33 -50.49
C GLU A 609 -18.92 -14.79 -50.35
N SER A 610 -19.08 -15.39 -49.17
CA SER A 610 -18.66 -16.78 -48.93
C SER A 610 -19.47 -17.76 -49.78
N ARG A 611 -20.79 -17.56 -49.87
CA ARG A 611 -21.69 -18.37 -50.70
C ARG A 611 -21.35 -18.28 -52.18
N GLU A 612 -21.08 -17.07 -52.69
CA GLU A 612 -20.66 -16.84 -54.08
C GLU A 612 -19.34 -17.56 -54.41
N ASN A 613 -18.44 -17.66 -53.44
CA ASN A 613 -17.16 -18.35 -53.56
C ASN A 613 -17.20 -19.82 -53.12
N GLY A 614 -18.38 -20.36 -52.81
CA GLY A 614 -18.57 -21.73 -52.36
C GLY A 614 -17.91 -22.05 -51.01
N LEU A 615 -17.64 -21.07 -50.16
CA LEU A 615 -17.06 -21.21 -48.82
C LEU A 615 -18.16 -21.42 -47.76
N PRO A 616 -17.85 -22.10 -46.63
CA PRO A 616 -18.82 -22.29 -45.55
C PRO A 616 -19.21 -20.96 -44.89
N GLU A 617 -20.49 -20.84 -44.55
CA GLU A 617 -21.05 -19.64 -43.90
C GLU A 617 -20.76 -19.63 -42.40
N LEU A 618 -20.55 -18.43 -41.86
CA LEU A 618 -20.39 -18.20 -40.42
C LEU A 618 -21.75 -18.01 -39.76
N GLU A 619 -22.00 -18.78 -38.71
CA GLU A 619 -23.18 -18.64 -37.86
C GLU A 619 -22.71 -18.27 -36.45
N LEU A 620 -23.35 -17.29 -35.81
CA LEU A 620 -22.91 -16.76 -34.52
C LEU A 620 -23.98 -16.88 -33.44
N GLY A 621 -23.56 -17.03 -32.18
CA GLY A 621 -24.37 -16.68 -31.02
C GLY A 621 -23.74 -15.50 -30.30
N LEU A 622 -24.53 -14.45 -30.02
CA LEU A 622 -24.03 -13.32 -29.23
C LEU A 622 -24.76 -13.22 -27.89
N GLY A 623 -23.99 -12.97 -26.84
CA GLY A 623 -24.46 -12.75 -25.48
C GLY A 623 -23.90 -11.45 -24.91
N ILE A 624 -24.77 -10.65 -24.28
CA ILE A 624 -24.41 -9.38 -23.63
C ILE A 624 -24.76 -9.46 -22.15
N ALA A 625 -23.75 -9.28 -21.29
CA ALA A 625 -23.91 -9.25 -19.84
C ALA A 625 -23.40 -7.92 -19.26
N PHE A 626 -24.13 -7.37 -18.29
CA PHE A 626 -23.76 -6.12 -17.61
C PHE A 626 -23.49 -6.36 -16.13
N LEU A 627 -22.43 -5.73 -15.62
CA LEU A 627 -22.13 -5.73 -14.21
C LEU A 627 -21.85 -4.31 -13.71
N ASN A 628 -22.55 -3.93 -12.65
CA ASN A 628 -22.43 -2.60 -12.04
C ASN A 628 -21.26 -2.52 -11.05
N GLU A 629 -20.10 -3.02 -11.45
CA GLU A 629 -18.84 -2.97 -10.71
C GLU A 629 -17.64 -2.96 -11.67
N ALA A 630 -16.46 -2.58 -11.19
CA ALA A 630 -15.23 -2.67 -11.98
C ALA A 630 -14.80 -4.14 -12.15
N PRO A 631 -14.30 -4.56 -13.33
CA PRO A 631 -13.70 -5.88 -13.48
C PRO A 631 -12.36 -5.95 -12.73
N THR A 632 -11.88 -7.16 -12.46
CA THR A 632 -10.54 -7.40 -11.91
C THR A 632 -9.56 -7.69 -13.04
N PHE A 633 -8.35 -7.13 -13.00
CA PHE A 633 -7.31 -7.39 -14.00
C PHE A 633 -6.13 -8.16 -13.38
N LEU A 634 -5.72 -9.23 -14.07
CA LEU A 634 -4.48 -9.95 -13.83
C LEU A 634 -3.45 -9.59 -14.91
N SER A 635 -2.17 -9.68 -14.57
CA SER A 635 -1.07 -9.55 -15.53
C SER A 635 -0.39 -10.91 -15.67
N ASP A 636 -0.36 -11.43 -16.90
CA ASP A 636 0.46 -12.58 -17.29
C ASP A 636 1.50 -12.11 -18.31
N GLU A 637 2.75 -11.98 -17.87
CA GLU A 637 3.87 -11.35 -18.61
C GLU A 637 3.56 -9.91 -19.08
N GLU A 638 3.12 -9.75 -20.34
CA GLU A 638 2.72 -8.49 -20.98
C GLU A 638 1.23 -8.46 -21.37
N ARG A 639 0.46 -9.49 -21.02
CA ARG A 639 -0.96 -9.61 -21.36
C ARG A 639 -1.84 -9.34 -20.14
N GLU A 640 -2.72 -8.36 -20.28
CA GLU A 640 -3.79 -8.08 -19.34
C GLU A 640 -4.90 -9.15 -19.51
N ILE A 641 -5.23 -9.85 -18.42
CA ILE A 641 -6.32 -10.83 -18.38
C ILE A 641 -7.41 -10.28 -17.46
N MET A 642 -8.58 -10.03 -18.03
CA MET A 642 -9.75 -9.57 -17.26
C MET A 642 -10.49 -10.76 -16.64
N ILE A 643 -10.79 -10.67 -15.34
CA ILE A 643 -11.67 -11.57 -14.61
C ILE A 643 -12.96 -10.84 -14.27
N SER A 644 -14.09 -11.40 -14.70
CA SER A 644 -15.41 -10.93 -14.35
C SER A 644 -16.46 -12.04 -14.44
N PRO A 645 -17.41 -12.13 -13.49
CA PRO A 645 -18.58 -13.00 -13.61
C PRO A 645 -19.40 -12.75 -14.88
N ALA A 646 -19.38 -11.53 -15.42
CA ALA A 646 -20.07 -11.18 -16.66
C ALA A 646 -19.53 -11.93 -17.87
N ILE A 647 -18.30 -12.45 -17.84
CA ILE A 647 -17.74 -13.29 -18.91
C ILE A 647 -18.49 -14.63 -18.99
N ASN A 648 -18.65 -15.31 -17.85
CA ASN A 648 -19.39 -16.58 -17.78
C ASN A 648 -20.85 -16.35 -18.17
N ARG A 649 -21.44 -15.24 -17.72
CA ARG A 649 -22.82 -14.91 -18.07
C ARG A 649 -22.97 -14.65 -19.57
N ALA A 650 -22.08 -13.86 -20.18
CA ALA A 650 -22.10 -13.63 -21.62
C ALA A 650 -21.91 -14.92 -22.43
N ASP A 651 -21.12 -15.87 -21.92
CA ASP A 651 -20.97 -17.21 -22.51
C ASP A 651 -22.26 -18.00 -22.51
N GLU A 652 -22.93 -18.12 -21.36
CA GLU A 652 -24.23 -18.79 -21.25
C GLU A 652 -25.26 -18.20 -22.23
N LEU A 653 -25.39 -16.87 -22.28
CA LEU A 653 -26.31 -16.15 -23.18
C LEU A 653 -25.94 -16.37 -24.65
N SER A 654 -24.64 -16.46 -24.94
CA SER A 654 -24.14 -16.71 -26.29
C SER A 654 -24.28 -18.17 -26.70
N SER A 655 -24.78 -19.11 -25.87
CA SER A 655 -24.82 -20.55 -26.16
C SER A 655 -26.05 -21.02 -26.94
N CYS A 656 -25.96 -22.18 -27.61
CA CYS A 656 -27.10 -22.81 -28.29
C CYS A 656 -27.14 -24.32 -28.02
N SER A 657 -28.26 -24.80 -27.50
CA SER A 657 -28.51 -26.20 -27.17
C SER A 657 -28.63 -27.04 -28.44
N ALA A 658 -27.79 -28.07 -28.56
CA ALA A 658 -27.84 -29.02 -29.67
C ALA A 658 -29.20 -29.74 -29.78
N LEU A 659 -29.89 -29.96 -28.65
CA LEU A 659 -31.20 -30.59 -28.63
C LEU A 659 -32.25 -29.68 -29.27
N LEU A 660 -32.26 -28.39 -28.91
CA LEU A 660 -33.18 -27.42 -29.50
C LEU A 660 -32.86 -27.20 -30.98
N ARG A 661 -31.56 -27.04 -31.31
CA ARG A 661 -31.12 -26.80 -32.69
C ARG A 661 -31.53 -27.91 -33.67
N LYS A 662 -31.60 -29.16 -33.21
CA LYS A 662 -32.02 -30.32 -34.02
C LYS A 662 -33.53 -30.60 -33.98
N SER A 663 -34.30 -29.81 -33.25
CA SER A 663 -35.75 -30.01 -33.12
C SER A 663 -36.53 -29.39 -34.30
N ASP A 664 -37.69 -29.95 -34.62
CA ASP A 664 -38.59 -29.38 -35.65
C ASP A 664 -39.01 -27.94 -35.35
N PHE A 665 -39.04 -27.56 -34.07
CA PHE A 665 -39.30 -26.21 -33.62
C PHE A 665 -38.23 -25.21 -34.10
N ALA A 666 -36.95 -25.61 -34.13
CA ALA A 666 -35.87 -24.76 -34.63
C ALA A 666 -35.95 -24.53 -36.15
N ASN A 667 -36.40 -25.53 -36.91
CA ASN A 667 -36.56 -25.40 -38.36
C ASN A 667 -37.55 -24.28 -38.76
N GLY A 668 -38.54 -23.99 -37.90
CA GLY A 668 -39.49 -22.90 -38.10
C GLY A 668 -39.03 -21.53 -37.59
N LEU A 669 -37.97 -21.46 -36.76
CA LEU A 669 -37.50 -20.22 -36.14
C LEU A 669 -36.47 -19.45 -36.98
N GLY A 670 -35.64 -20.15 -37.75
CA GLY A 670 -34.57 -19.52 -38.52
C GLY A 670 -33.54 -18.84 -37.61
N ARG A 671 -33.34 -17.51 -37.78
CA ARG A 671 -32.42 -16.71 -36.95
C ARG A 671 -33.13 -16.10 -35.74
N GLY A 672 -32.45 -16.06 -34.59
CA GLY A 672 -32.96 -15.37 -33.40
C GLY A 672 -32.61 -16.08 -32.09
N VAL A 673 -33.34 -15.69 -31.05
CA VAL A 673 -33.19 -16.20 -29.68
C VAL A 673 -34.52 -16.76 -29.18
N GLU A 674 -34.47 -17.94 -28.58
CA GLU A 674 -35.57 -18.50 -27.80
C GLU A 674 -35.02 -19.26 -26.59
N VAL A 675 -35.65 -19.08 -25.42
CA VAL A 675 -35.21 -19.70 -24.17
C VAL A 675 -36.35 -20.54 -23.58
N VAL A 676 -36.06 -21.79 -23.22
CA VAL A 676 -37.05 -22.72 -22.65
C VAL A 676 -36.51 -23.41 -21.40
N ALA A 677 -37.40 -23.72 -20.46
CA ALA A 677 -37.09 -24.47 -19.25
C ALA A 677 -37.30 -25.98 -19.47
N ALA A 678 -36.39 -26.84 -19.01
CA ALA A 678 -36.59 -28.29 -19.08
C ALA A 678 -37.72 -28.77 -18.13
N SER A 679 -38.56 -29.70 -18.59
CA SER A 679 -39.70 -30.22 -17.79
C SER A 679 -39.26 -31.28 -16.77
N GLY A 680 -39.70 -31.16 -15.50
CA GLY A 680 -39.78 -32.30 -14.55
C GLY A 680 -38.78 -32.42 -13.39
N LEU A 681 -38.12 -31.35 -12.92
CA LEU A 681 -37.25 -31.41 -11.72
C LEU A 681 -37.72 -30.44 -10.62
N PRO A 682 -37.84 -30.88 -9.34
CA PRO A 682 -38.20 -29.98 -8.24
C PRO A 682 -37.12 -28.91 -8.03
N ILE A 683 -37.59 -27.69 -7.75
CA ILE A 683 -36.78 -26.48 -7.55
C ILE A 683 -36.44 -26.37 -6.08
N ILE A 684 -35.20 -26.72 -5.71
CA ILE A 684 -34.59 -26.32 -4.45
C ILE A 684 -33.18 -25.77 -4.77
N GLU A 685 -33.05 -24.45 -4.64
CA GLU A 685 -31.86 -23.60 -4.46
C GLU A 685 -30.84 -23.30 -5.60
N LYS A 686 -30.51 -21.98 -5.65
CA LYS A 686 -29.33 -21.23 -6.13
C LYS A 686 -28.45 -21.84 -7.24
N ASP A 687 -28.94 -21.75 -8.47
CA ASP A 687 -28.25 -21.15 -9.63
C ASP A 687 -29.09 -21.48 -10.87
N SER A 688 -30.00 -20.57 -11.21
CA SER A 688 -31.10 -20.82 -12.16
C SER A 688 -30.66 -20.86 -13.64
N SER A 689 -29.40 -20.62 -13.96
CA SER A 689 -28.90 -20.65 -15.35
C SER A 689 -28.74 -22.08 -15.90
N ASP A 690 -28.54 -23.06 -15.03
CA ASP A 690 -28.09 -24.42 -15.38
C ASP A 690 -29.20 -25.37 -15.87
N ARG A 691 -30.47 -24.92 -15.90
CA ARG A 691 -31.63 -25.71 -16.39
C ARG A 691 -32.42 -25.06 -17.53
N MET A 692 -31.94 -23.93 -18.07
CA MET A 692 -32.52 -23.26 -19.25
C MET A 692 -31.80 -23.70 -20.52
N MET A 693 -32.56 -24.17 -21.51
CA MET A 693 -32.03 -24.47 -22.85
C MET A 693 -32.26 -23.26 -23.77
N ARG A 694 -31.20 -22.85 -24.47
CA ARG A 694 -31.21 -21.70 -25.38
C ARG A 694 -31.13 -22.16 -26.82
N TYR A 695 -31.94 -21.55 -27.68
CA TYR A 695 -31.71 -21.52 -29.12
C TYR A 695 -31.20 -20.12 -29.43
N ASN A 696 -29.92 -19.97 -29.77
CA ASN A 696 -29.33 -18.69 -30.17
C ASN A 696 -28.52 -18.90 -31.47
N VAL A 697 -29.15 -18.57 -32.60
CA VAL A 697 -28.61 -18.73 -33.96
C VAL A 697 -28.72 -17.40 -34.67
N ASN A 698 -27.57 -16.77 -34.94
CA ASN A 698 -27.47 -15.38 -35.38
C ASN A 698 -28.34 -14.43 -34.54
N GLY A 699 -28.44 -14.73 -33.24
CA GLY A 699 -29.20 -13.98 -32.25
C GLY A 699 -28.30 -13.20 -31.30
N ILE A 700 -28.90 -12.26 -30.58
CA ILE A 700 -28.25 -11.46 -29.54
C ILE A 700 -29.13 -11.52 -28.30
N GLU A 701 -28.69 -12.24 -27.27
CA GLU A 701 -29.38 -12.32 -25.98
C GLU A 701 -28.74 -11.34 -24.97
N LEU A 702 -29.58 -10.65 -24.21
CA LEU A 702 -29.20 -9.74 -23.12
C LEU A 702 -29.55 -10.39 -21.78
N ASP A 703 -28.68 -10.25 -20.77
CA ASP A 703 -29.11 -10.51 -19.40
C ASP A 703 -30.08 -9.45 -18.88
N THR A 704 -30.77 -9.80 -17.79
CA THR A 704 -31.73 -8.91 -17.14
C THR A 704 -31.07 -7.63 -16.62
N PRO A 705 -29.89 -7.65 -15.96
CA PRO A 705 -29.19 -6.42 -15.57
C PRO A 705 -28.87 -5.50 -16.75
N ALA A 706 -28.44 -6.02 -17.90
CA ALA A 706 -28.19 -5.21 -19.10
C ALA A 706 -29.49 -4.57 -19.59
N PHE A 707 -30.60 -5.31 -19.66
CA PHE A 707 -31.88 -4.72 -20.07
C PHE A 707 -32.35 -3.60 -19.13
N VAL A 708 -32.26 -3.82 -17.81
CA VAL A 708 -32.61 -2.78 -16.81
C VAL A 708 -31.71 -1.56 -16.95
N LYS A 709 -30.40 -1.77 -17.14
CA LYS A 709 -29.45 -0.70 -17.40
C LYS A 709 -29.79 0.03 -18.71
N LEU A 710 -30.13 -0.68 -19.79
CA LEU A 710 -30.53 -0.10 -21.07
C LEU A 710 -31.75 0.83 -20.95
N GLN A 711 -32.73 0.49 -20.09
CA GLN A 711 -33.87 1.36 -19.79
C GLN A 711 -33.47 2.66 -19.10
N SER A 712 -32.35 2.67 -18.36
CA SER A 712 -31.78 3.89 -17.79
C SER A 712 -30.91 4.68 -18.78
N GLU A 713 -30.40 4.03 -19.83
CA GLU A 713 -29.58 4.66 -20.87
C GLU A 713 -30.42 5.34 -21.95
N LEU A 714 -31.52 4.70 -22.36
CA LEU A 714 -32.33 5.12 -23.50
C LEU A 714 -33.80 5.31 -23.10
N ALA A 715 -34.45 6.32 -23.69
CA ALA A 715 -35.90 6.44 -23.65
C ALA A 715 -36.53 5.40 -24.61
N LEU A 716 -36.97 4.26 -24.06
CA LEU A 716 -37.57 3.16 -24.82
C LEU A 716 -39.09 3.30 -24.89
N LYS A 717 -39.65 3.23 -26.11
CA LYS A 717 -41.10 3.14 -26.36
C LYS A 717 -41.51 1.69 -26.52
N VAL A 718 -42.69 1.32 -26.01
CA VAL A 718 -43.19 -0.06 -26.09
C VAL A 718 -44.14 -0.21 -27.27
N VAL A 719 -43.90 -1.21 -28.10
CA VAL A 719 -44.75 -1.59 -29.23
C VAL A 719 -45.17 -3.06 -29.06
N ARG A 720 -46.44 -3.36 -29.37
CA ARG A 720 -46.99 -4.72 -29.36
C ARG A 720 -47.43 -5.06 -30.78
N LEU A 721 -46.85 -6.12 -31.34
CA LEU A 721 -47.28 -6.70 -32.60
C LEU A 721 -48.31 -7.80 -32.33
N GLU A 722 -49.42 -7.80 -33.04
CA GLU A 722 -50.45 -8.87 -32.95
C GLU A 722 -50.17 -10.05 -33.90
N ASP A 723 -49.06 -10.03 -34.62
CA ASP A 723 -48.79 -10.99 -35.69
C ASP A 723 -48.10 -12.27 -35.21
N GLY A 724 -48.52 -13.40 -35.79
CA GLY A 724 -48.05 -14.77 -35.51
C GLY A 724 -46.58 -15.09 -35.83
N ILE A 725 -45.70 -14.08 -35.97
CA ILE A 725 -44.24 -14.25 -36.12
C ILE A 725 -43.61 -14.70 -34.79
N TYR A 726 -44.05 -14.14 -33.67
CA TYR A 726 -43.57 -14.51 -32.34
C TYR A 726 -44.74 -15.00 -31.47
N PRO A 727 -44.87 -16.32 -31.23
CA PRO A 727 -45.98 -16.86 -30.44
C PRO A 727 -45.89 -16.39 -28.98
N GLY A 728 -47.00 -15.87 -28.43
CA GLY A 728 -47.15 -15.66 -26.98
C GLY A 728 -47.02 -14.23 -26.44
N GLY A 729 -47.33 -13.19 -27.24
CA GLY A 729 -47.50 -11.83 -26.73
C GLY A 729 -46.20 -11.09 -26.38
N ALA A 730 -45.18 -11.23 -27.23
CA ALA A 730 -43.90 -10.55 -27.06
C ALA A 730 -44.06 -9.02 -27.06
N ARG A 731 -43.26 -8.33 -26.24
CA ARG A 731 -43.21 -6.85 -26.20
C ARG A 731 -41.94 -6.38 -26.85
N PHE A 732 -42.03 -5.30 -27.63
CA PHE A 732 -40.88 -4.69 -28.28
C PHE A 732 -40.59 -3.34 -27.66
N TYR A 733 -39.35 -3.12 -27.28
CA TYR A 733 -38.83 -1.86 -26.75
C TYR A 733 -37.99 -1.20 -27.83
N VAL A 734 -38.36 0.01 -28.23
CA VAL A 734 -37.77 0.73 -29.36
C VAL A 734 -37.15 2.02 -28.86
N GLY A 735 -35.88 2.26 -29.22
CA GLY A 735 -35.18 3.50 -28.90
C GLY A 735 -34.14 3.87 -29.96
N LYS A 736 -33.57 5.07 -29.82
CA LYS A 736 -32.41 5.50 -30.62
C LYS A 736 -31.20 5.67 -29.73
N TYR A 737 -30.05 5.21 -30.19
CA TYR A 737 -28.76 5.49 -29.57
C TYR A 737 -27.84 6.18 -30.59
N ALA A 738 -26.81 6.88 -30.12
CA ALA A 738 -25.76 7.42 -30.97
C ALA A 738 -24.47 6.61 -30.76
N ASP A 739 -23.75 6.31 -31.83
CA ASP A 739 -22.39 5.77 -31.71
C ASP A 739 -21.39 6.87 -31.28
N LEU A 740 -20.13 6.51 -31.04
CA LEU A 740 -19.12 7.49 -30.60
C LEU A 740 -18.76 8.53 -31.67
N GLN A 741 -19.22 8.34 -32.91
CA GLN A 741 -19.10 9.31 -34.00
C GLN A 741 -20.33 10.24 -34.09
N GLY A 742 -21.32 10.07 -33.21
CA GLY A 742 -22.54 10.86 -33.17
C GLY A 742 -23.62 10.42 -34.16
N LYS A 743 -23.43 9.30 -34.87
CA LYS A 743 -24.43 8.79 -35.81
C LYS A 743 -25.53 8.06 -35.04
N SER A 744 -26.78 8.44 -35.30
CA SER A 744 -27.95 7.85 -34.65
C SER A 744 -28.40 6.56 -35.33
N HIS A 745 -28.73 5.55 -34.51
CA HIS A 745 -29.21 4.23 -34.95
C HIS A 745 -30.43 3.81 -34.14
N TRP A 746 -31.34 3.07 -34.78
CA TRP A 746 -32.47 2.44 -34.09
C TRP A 746 -32.04 1.17 -33.39
N LEU A 747 -32.57 0.95 -32.18
CA LEU A 747 -32.44 -0.27 -31.40
C LEU A 747 -33.82 -0.81 -31.06
N VAL A 748 -34.03 -2.10 -31.30
CA VAL A 748 -35.27 -2.81 -30.97
C VAL A 748 -34.91 -4.01 -30.10
N VAL A 749 -35.54 -4.11 -28.93
CA VAL A 749 -35.36 -5.22 -27.98
C VAL A 749 -36.68 -5.94 -27.79
N ARG A 750 -36.71 -7.24 -28.06
CA ARG A 750 -37.85 -8.14 -27.78
C ARG A 750 -37.74 -8.66 -26.36
N GLU A 751 -38.80 -8.51 -25.58
CA GLU A 751 -39.03 -9.19 -24.32
C GLU A 751 -40.05 -10.32 -24.54
N ALA A 752 -39.69 -11.55 -24.16
CA ALA A 752 -40.56 -12.72 -24.29
C ALA A 752 -40.50 -13.64 -23.05
N PRO A 753 -41.60 -14.33 -22.71
CA PRO A 753 -41.63 -15.27 -21.60
C PRO A 753 -40.85 -16.54 -21.92
N VAL A 754 -40.15 -17.07 -20.92
CA VAL A 754 -39.58 -18.42 -20.98
C VAL A 754 -40.73 -19.43 -20.90
N ARG A 755 -40.64 -20.50 -21.68
CA ARG A 755 -41.69 -21.54 -21.80
C ARG A 755 -41.16 -22.91 -21.41
N VAL A 756 -42.04 -23.79 -20.95
CA VAL A 756 -41.63 -25.17 -20.59
C VAL A 756 -41.44 -26.01 -21.85
N TRP A 757 -40.30 -26.68 -21.96
CA TRP A 757 -40.00 -27.58 -23.08
C TRP A 757 -40.79 -28.90 -22.97
N LYS A 758 -41.68 -29.16 -23.93
CA LYS A 758 -42.49 -30.39 -24.01
C LYS A 758 -42.06 -31.30 -25.17
N GLY A 759 -40.77 -31.66 -25.23
CA GLY A 759 -40.28 -32.75 -26.09
C GLY A 759 -40.60 -32.62 -27.58
N GLY A 760 -40.60 -31.41 -28.13
CA GLY A 760 -40.89 -31.16 -29.55
C GLY A 760 -41.41 -29.75 -29.84
N ARG A 761 -42.07 -29.11 -28.87
CA ARG A 761 -42.47 -27.70 -28.94
C ARG A 761 -42.45 -27.01 -27.56
N PRO A 762 -42.30 -25.68 -27.51
CA PRO A 762 -42.52 -24.92 -26.28
C PRO A 762 -43.98 -25.04 -25.85
N GLY A 763 -44.21 -25.33 -24.57
CA GLY A 763 -45.52 -25.37 -23.94
C GLY A 763 -45.97 -23.99 -23.44
N GLU A 764 -46.68 -23.97 -22.32
CA GLU A 764 -47.10 -22.75 -21.64
C GLU A 764 -45.91 -22.05 -20.96
N GLY A 765 -46.15 -20.82 -20.49
CA GLY A 765 -45.19 -20.07 -19.70
C GLY A 765 -44.73 -20.90 -18.50
N GLU A 766 -43.44 -20.83 -18.20
CA GLU A 766 -42.91 -21.50 -17.01
C GLU A 766 -43.44 -20.87 -15.70
N GLN A 767 -43.49 -21.69 -14.66
CA GLN A 767 -44.14 -21.38 -13.38
C GLN A 767 -43.57 -20.15 -12.67
N TYR A 768 -42.31 -19.80 -12.93
CA TYR A 768 -41.60 -18.68 -12.28
C TYR A 768 -41.69 -17.37 -13.08
N GLY A 769 -42.28 -17.40 -14.27
CA GLY A 769 -42.49 -16.22 -15.09
C GLY A 769 -41.19 -15.56 -15.57
N HIS A 770 -40.08 -16.31 -15.69
CA HIS A 770 -38.83 -15.79 -16.23
C HIS A 770 -39.03 -15.28 -17.66
N ARG A 771 -38.21 -14.30 -18.03
CA ARG A 771 -38.23 -13.63 -19.33
C ARG A 771 -36.82 -13.54 -19.89
N PHE A 772 -36.74 -13.55 -21.21
CA PHE A 772 -35.50 -13.30 -21.93
C PHE A 772 -35.62 -12.07 -22.82
N TYR A 773 -34.48 -11.46 -23.11
CA TYR A 773 -34.37 -10.22 -23.86
C TYR A 773 -33.48 -10.44 -25.08
N GLN A 774 -33.98 -10.08 -26.25
CA GLN A 774 -33.28 -10.26 -27.52
C GLN A 774 -33.15 -8.92 -28.23
N VAL A 775 -31.95 -8.57 -28.69
CA VAL A 775 -31.81 -7.48 -29.67
C VAL A 775 -32.25 -8.00 -31.03
N VAL A 776 -33.28 -7.37 -31.60
CA VAL A 776 -33.84 -7.76 -32.90
C VAL A 776 -32.96 -7.20 -34.01
N THR A 777 -32.53 -8.06 -34.92
CA THR A 777 -31.65 -7.70 -36.06
C THR A 777 -32.30 -7.94 -37.42
N ASP A 778 -33.45 -8.59 -37.46
CA ASP A 778 -34.22 -8.85 -38.68
C ASP A 778 -34.79 -7.54 -39.24
N ALA A 779 -34.43 -7.23 -40.49
CA ALA A 779 -34.77 -5.95 -41.13
C ALA A 779 -36.28 -5.80 -41.36
N ASP A 780 -36.98 -6.89 -41.70
CA ASP A 780 -38.40 -6.86 -41.99
C ASP A 780 -39.20 -6.67 -40.70
N VAL A 781 -38.80 -7.37 -39.63
CA VAL A 781 -39.40 -7.19 -38.31
C VAL A 781 -39.18 -5.76 -37.79
N ILE A 782 -37.96 -5.23 -37.90
CA ILE A 782 -37.65 -3.86 -37.47
C ILE A 782 -38.48 -2.86 -38.28
N ALA A 783 -38.59 -3.01 -39.60
CA ALA A 783 -39.36 -2.11 -40.46
C ALA A 783 -40.84 -2.06 -40.07
N ARG A 784 -41.44 -3.22 -39.78
CA ARG A 784 -42.84 -3.32 -39.33
C ARG A 784 -43.06 -2.66 -37.97
N ILE A 785 -42.16 -2.88 -37.01
CA ILE A 785 -42.22 -2.25 -35.68
C ILE A 785 -42.10 -0.72 -35.80
N LEU A 786 -41.19 -0.22 -36.64
CA LEU A 786 -41.00 1.20 -36.84
C LEU A 786 -42.19 1.86 -37.56
N ALA A 787 -42.81 1.17 -38.52
CA ALA A 787 -44.04 1.64 -39.16
C ALA A 787 -45.17 1.81 -38.14
N GLN A 788 -45.44 0.78 -37.33
CA GLN A 788 -46.47 0.84 -36.29
C GLN A 788 -46.17 1.92 -35.22
N LEU A 789 -44.90 2.13 -34.88
CA LEU A 789 -44.48 3.18 -33.96
C LEU A 789 -44.78 4.60 -34.49
N ASN A 790 -44.61 4.81 -35.80
CA ASN A 790 -44.90 6.08 -36.46
C ASN A 790 -46.41 6.32 -36.61
N GLU A 791 -47.18 5.30 -36.99
CA GLU A 791 -48.66 5.38 -37.04
C GLU A 791 -49.26 5.74 -35.68
N SER A 792 -48.76 5.11 -34.61
CA SER A 792 -49.17 5.41 -33.23
C SER A 792 -48.84 6.87 -32.83
N GLN A 793 -47.73 7.43 -33.34
CA GLN A 793 -47.33 8.82 -33.06
C GLN A 793 -48.19 9.82 -33.84
N GLU A 794 -48.51 9.54 -35.11
CA GLU A 794 -49.38 10.39 -35.93
C GLU A 794 -50.82 10.42 -35.40
N GLU A 795 -51.34 9.30 -34.87
CA GLU A 795 -52.65 9.27 -34.21
C GLU A 795 -52.66 10.07 -32.90
N THR A 796 -51.58 10.01 -32.12
CA THR A 796 -51.45 10.77 -30.88
C THR A 796 -51.34 12.28 -31.16
N GLU A 797 -50.54 12.69 -32.15
CA GLU A 797 -50.41 14.10 -32.58
C GLU A 797 -51.71 14.65 -33.20
N LYS A 798 -52.48 13.83 -33.93
CA LYS A 798 -53.82 14.20 -34.43
C LYS A 798 -54.85 14.33 -33.30
N SER A 799 -54.74 13.53 -32.23
CA SER A 799 -55.61 13.64 -31.05
C SER A 799 -55.29 14.89 -30.21
N GLU A 800 -54.01 15.24 -30.08
CA GLU A 800 -53.57 16.45 -29.36
C GLU A 800 -53.86 17.74 -30.13
N SER A 801 -53.84 17.71 -31.47
CA SER A 801 -54.26 18.86 -32.29
C SER A 801 -55.78 19.08 -32.26
N ALA A 802 -56.58 17.99 -32.27
CA ALA A 802 -58.04 18.07 -32.09
C ALA A 802 -58.46 18.55 -30.68
N ALA A 803 -57.66 18.24 -29.65
CA ALA A 803 -57.90 18.70 -28.28
C ALA A 803 -57.58 20.20 -28.06
N LYS A 804 -56.82 20.85 -28.96
CA LYS A 804 -56.54 22.29 -28.91
C LYS A 804 -57.59 23.17 -29.60
N GLU A 805 -58.51 22.59 -30.37
CA GLU A 805 -59.60 23.30 -31.07
C GLU A 805 -60.93 23.34 -30.29
N THR A 806 -60.98 22.81 -29.07
CA THR A 806 -62.14 22.96 -28.19
C THR A 806 -62.01 24.23 -27.34
N PRO A 807 -62.93 25.21 -27.44
CA PRO A 807 -62.85 26.43 -26.62
C PRO A 807 -63.10 26.08 -25.15
N PRO A 808 -62.44 26.77 -24.20
CA PRO A 808 -62.57 26.43 -22.78
C PRO A 808 -64.01 26.69 -22.30
N PRO A 809 -64.54 25.86 -21.39
CA PRO A 809 -65.83 26.14 -20.76
C PRO A 809 -65.71 27.40 -19.89
N LYS A 810 -66.73 28.26 -19.95
CA LYS A 810 -66.84 29.48 -19.14
C LYS A 810 -66.63 29.15 -17.66
N GLU A 811 -65.67 29.84 -17.05
CA GLU A 811 -65.39 29.79 -15.61
C GLU A 811 -66.67 30.14 -14.81
N MET A 812 -67.13 29.19 -13.99
CA MET A 812 -67.96 29.50 -12.84
C MET A 812 -67.05 29.83 -11.66
N HIS A 813 -67.12 31.07 -11.21
CA HIS A 813 -66.62 31.52 -9.92
C HIS A 813 -67.21 30.65 -8.80
N TYR A 814 -66.34 30.11 -7.94
CA TYR A 814 -66.67 29.85 -6.55
C TYR A 814 -65.50 30.24 -5.66
N GLU A 815 -65.81 31.12 -4.69
CA GLU A 815 -65.00 31.46 -3.54
C GLU A 815 -64.73 30.21 -2.69
N PHE A 816 -63.46 29.96 -2.35
CA PHE A 816 -62.93 29.87 -0.98
C PHE A 816 -61.41 29.67 -0.99
#